data_AF-A0A0G4PJT2-F1
#
_entry.id   AF-A0A0G4PJT2-F1
#
_cell.length_a   1.000
_cell.length_b   1.000
_cell.length_c   1.000
_cell.angle_alpha   90.00
_cell.angle_beta   90.00
_cell.angle_gamma   90.00
#
_symmetry.space_group_name_H-M   'P 1'
#
loop_
_entity.id
_entity.type
_entity.pdbx_description
1 polymer ?
#
loop_
_entity_poly.entity_id
_entity_poly.type
_entity_poly.pdbx_seq_one_letter_code
_entity_poly.pdbx_strand_id
1 'polypeptide(L)'
;MAVPTGLDYMRLRTNIDCDTMDDKVAKALGPFQDCTSNQAIALGELSKPARAEVIEASQADAKALHSNYSSVGVEALAVEIAMVRLAIGMAKHIYGRAHVQVNPYYSYSSEKIVVNALRIVQLFQHVQLGFDVTRVCIKIPSTWEGMMACRTLQLAGVHTLATTLFSMTQAVLAAEVGCTYIAPYVNELKVHVQAGFVDNAKLLPLCAAIQKYYKSINSPTKVLPASLTSVDEIFLLAGVDHLTISPGLLTQLTQSYAGNVKSLFDIEATLPIPEWDVSFINDPGNYQIAFTRDLGGASQIKLTEFACRMFPSQAVNFNIEALSGICGSVSIACWVVVFSPQIIENFRRGSADGLSLIFLIIWLAGDVFNILGAVLQGVLPTMIILAVYYTLADIVLLGQCFYYRGFNLKEELSPSDTPDLFAADDAERNGAETQPAPTERSALIPKPNGQVQIEDPTINVTGQQPEDRTRPLSDGRRHSATSYQDIFHSSVDATHLSPATPFVEPTTDSARRRAQRARRRRISALQSVLFNLTAVALVCAAGVMGWFVSPGAKSSAPDPEPLAMDVLGQVFGYFCAVLYLGSRLPQLLLNYRRKSTDGVSLLFFLFACIGNLTYVLSILAYSPICHGGSSEEVMGHRHRAHCRPGEAAALYGRYVLVNLSWLVGSAGTLLLDMAIFTQFFLYRDGKGDEEEEEE
;
A
#
# COMPACT_ATOMS: atom_id res chain seq x y z
N MET A 1 21.15 53.03 26.70
CA MET A 1 20.47 52.69 25.43
C MET A 1 20.35 51.18 25.38
N ALA A 2 19.17 50.63 25.14
CA ALA A 2 19.04 49.19 24.93
C ALA A 2 19.91 48.79 23.72
N VAL A 3 20.59 47.65 23.81
CA VAL A 3 21.37 47.12 22.69
C VAL A 3 20.37 46.79 21.56
N PRO A 4 20.52 47.36 20.35
CA PRO A 4 19.59 47.10 19.27
C PRO A 4 19.58 45.61 18.92
N THR A 5 18.38 45.06 18.71
CA THR A 5 18.24 43.66 18.28
C THR A 5 18.59 43.55 16.79
N GLY A 6 18.81 42.32 16.32
CA GLY A 6 18.98 42.05 14.89
C GLY A 6 17.78 42.52 14.07
N LEU A 7 16.57 42.36 14.62
CA LEU A 7 15.34 42.77 13.98
C LEU A 7 15.24 44.31 13.88
N ASP A 8 15.66 45.04 14.91
CA ASP A 8 15.70 46.51 14.88
C ASP A 8 16.68 47.01 13.81
N TYR A 9 17.85 46.38 13.71
CA TYR A 9 18.83 46.69 12.66
C TYR A 9 18.23 46.48 11.26
N MET A 10 17.54 45.36 11.04
CA MET A 10 16.94 45.06 9.74
C MET A 10 15.83 46.04 9.37
N ARG A 11 14.98 46.45 10.32
CA ARG A 11 13.89 47.42 10.11
C ARG A 11 14.38 48.81 9.68
N LEU A 12 15.61 49.18 10.02
CA LEU A 12 16.21 50.44 9.58
C LEU A 12 16.64 50.43 8.11
N ARG A 13 16.77 49.25 7.50
CA ARG A 13 17.39 49.08 6.17
C ARG A 13 16.46 48.47 5.13
N THR A 14 15.49 47.67 5.56
CA THR A 14 14.64 46.84 4.70
C THR A 14 13.24 46.76 5.27
N ASN A 15 12.23 46.70 4.40
CA ASN A 15 10.87 46.39 4.83
C ASN A 15 10.78 44.92 5.22
N ILE A 16 10.44 44.66 6.49
CA ILE A 16 10.38 43.29 7.01
C ILE A 16 8.97 42.74 6.85
N ASP A 17 8.91 41.59 6.19
CA ASP A 17 7.70 40.82 5.95
C ASP A 17 7.77 39.52 6.75
N CYS A 18 6.60 38.93 7.05
CA CYS A 18 6.52 37.67 7.77
C CYS A 18 6.07 36.51 6.86
N ASP A 19 6.80 35.39 6.89
CA ASP A 19 6.48 34.19 6.11
C ASP A 19 5.65 33.20 6.93
N THR A 20 4.42 33.58 7.26
CA THR A 20 3.50 32.79 8.08
C THR A 20 2.05 33.19 7.87
N MET A 21 1.13 32.29 8.21
CA MET A 21 -0.31 32.55 8.32
C MET A 21 -0.80 32.53 9.79
N ASP A 22 0.12 32.52 10.75
CA ASP A 22 -0.17 32.61 12.18
C ASP A 22 -0.23 34.08 12.63
N ASP A 23 -1.44 34.57 12.83
CA ASP A 23 -1.71 35.95 13.27
C ASP A 23 -1.15 36.28 14.65
N LYS A 24 -0.91 35.26 15.50
CA LYS A 24 -0.25 35.46 16.80
C LYS A 24 1.21 35.84 16.64
N VAL A 25 1.91 35.27 15.66
CA VAL A 25 3.29 35.64 15.33
C VAL A 25 3.33 37.09 14.83
N ALA A 26 2.40 37.47 13.95
CA ALA A 26 2.28 38.83 13.45
C ALA A 26 2.09 39.84 14.61
N LYS A 27 1.24 39.49 15.57
CA LYS A 27 0.97 40.29 16.76
C LYS A 27 2.16 40.39 17.71
N ALA A 28 2.92 39.31 17.90
CA ALA A 28 4.01 39.25 18.87
C ALA A 28 5.33 39.85 18.35
N LEU A 29 5.67 39.60 17.08
CA LEU A 29 6.98 39.94 16.50
C LEU A 29 6.91 41.12 15.51
N GLY A 30 5.70 41.65 15.26
CA GLY A 30 5.50 42.82 14.41
C GLY A 30 6.16 44.10 14.97
N PRO A 31 6.02 45.24 14.25
CA PRO A 31 5.25 45.39 13.03
C PRO A 31 5.92 44.76 11.79
N PHE A 32 5.09 44.37 10.82
CA PHE A 32 5.50 43.87 9.51
C PHE A 32 4.88 44.71 8.40
N GLN A 33 5.61 44.87 7.30
CA GLN A 33 5.11 45.55 6.11
C GLN A 33 4.12 44.64 5.39
N ASP A 34 4.56 43.51 4.85
CA ASP A 34 3.70 42.54 4.17
C ASP A 34 3.72 41.16 4.89
N CYS A 35 2.84 40.24 4.49
CA CYS A 35 2.96 38.83 4.88
C CYS A 35 2.93 37.93 3.65
N THR A 36 3.78 36.89 3.65
CA THR A 36 3.81 35.90 2.59
C THR A 36 3.28 34.55 3.03
N SER A 37 2.64 33.88 2.08
CA SER A 37 2.17 32.52 2.25
C SER A 37 2.52 31.66 1.04
N ASN A 38 2.33 30.36 1.22
CA ASN A 38 2.32 29.33 0.19
C ASN A 38 1.48 28.17 0.73
N GLN A 39 1.27 27.12 -0.06
CA GLN A 39 0.41 26.01 0.35
C GLN A 39 1.01 25.18 1.48
N ALA A 40 2.33 25.12 1.64
CA ALA A 40 2.95 24.43 2.78
C ALA A 40 2.72 25.18 4.09
N ILE A 41 2.83 26.52 4.07
CA ILE A 41 2.49 27.38 5.21
C ILE A 41 1.00 27.27 5.54
N ALA A 42 0.12 27.30 4.53
CA ALA A 42 -1.32 27.15 4.73
C ALA A 42 -1.67 25.77 5.32
N LEU A 43 -1.12 24.69 4.77
CA LEU A 43 -1.27 23.35 5.33
C LEU A 43 -0.80 23.30 6.77
N GLY A 44 0.35 23.91 7.05
CA GLY A 44 0.93 23.94 8.38
C GLY A 44 0.09 24.65 9.42
N GLU A 45 -0.54 25.76 9.03
CA GLU A 45 -1.45 26.51 9.89
C GLU A 45 -2.78 25.79 10.06
N LEU A 46 -3.39 25.30 8.98
CA LEU A 46 -4.69 24.62 9.00
C LEU A 46 -4.64 23.27 9.72
N SER A 47 -3.49 22.60 9.76
CA SER A 47 -3.32 21.34 10.49
C SER A 47 -3.36 21.51 12.01
N LYS A 48 -3.28 22.74 12.53
CA LYS A 48 -3.36 23.00 13.98
C LYS A 48 -4.81 22.78 14.47
N PRO A 49 -5.03 22.07 15.60
CA PRO A 49 -6.37 21.87 16.15
C PRO A 49 -7.14 23.18 16.39
N ALA A 50 -6.42 24.25 16.73
CA ALA A 50 -6.99 25.59 16.93
C ALA A 50 -7.61 26.23 15.67
N ARG A 51 -7.41 25.63 14.48
CA ARG A 51 -7.96 26.11 13.19
C ARG A 51 -9.10 25.24 12.66
N ALA A 52 -9.62 24.29 13.45
CA ALA A 52 -10.74 23.44 13.05
C ALA A 52 -11.96 24.24 12.57
N GLU A 53 -12.33 25.30 13.29
CA GLU A 53 -13.44 26.18 12.90
C GLU A 53 -13.22 26.87 11.54
N VAL A 54 -11.98 27.22 11.21
CA VAL A 54 -11.65 27.81 9.89
C VAL A 54 -11.91 26.79 8.78
N ILE A 55 -11.56 25.52 9.00
CA ILE A 55 -11.80 24.44 8.02
C ILE A 55 -13.31 24.20 7.85
N GLU A 56 -14.05 24.07 8.96
CA GLU A 56 -15.50 23.83 8.93
C GLU A 56 -16.25 24.96 8.24
N ALA A 57 -15.94 26.21 8.59
CA ALA A 57 -16.54 27.39 7.95
C ALA A 57 -16.20 27.46 6.45
N SER A 58 -14.95 27.15 6.09
CA SER A 58 -14.53 27.16 4.68
C SER A 58 -15.22 26.07 3.86
N GLN A 59 -15.45 24.90 4.46
CA GLN A 59 -16.18 23.82 3.81
C GLN A 59 -17.67 24.17 3.61
N ALA A 60 -18.28 24.84 4.58
CA ALA A 60 -19.65 25.31 4.48
C ALA A 60 -19.81 26.34 3.33
N ASP A 61 -18.93 27.35 3.30
CA ASP A 61 -18.93 28.35 2.23
C ASP A 61 -18.65 27.72 0.86
N ALA A 62 -17.71 26.77 0.78
CA ALA A 62 -17.39 26.08 -0.46
C ALA A 62 -18.61 25.34 -1.02
N LYS A 63 -19.38 24.64 -0.17
CA LYS A 63 -20.63 23.97 -0.58
C LYS A 63 -21.67 24.97 -1.08
N ALA A 64 -21.81 26.11 -0.42
CA ALA A 64 -22.76 27.15 -0.81
C ALA A 64 -22.38 27.84 -2.14
N LEU A 65 -21.08 28.07 -2.37
CA LEU A 65 -20.56 28.76 -3.55
C LEU A 65 -20.25 27.85 -4.74
N HIS A 66 -20.25 26.53 -4.57
CA HIS A 66 -19.81 25.60 -5.62
C HIS A 66 -20.62 25.72 -6.91
N SER A 67 -21.91 26.06 -6.84
CA SER A 67 -22.74 26.32 -8.02
C SER A 67 -22.21 27.45 -8.91
N ASN A 68 -21.56 28.46 -8.32
CA ASN A 68 -20.94 29.57 -9.02
C ASN A 68 -19.52 29.24 -9.53
N TYR A 69 -18.90 28.18 -8.99
CA TYR A 69 -17.53 27.76 -9.32
C TYR A 69 -17.45 26.27 -9.65
N SER A 70 -18.35 25.80 -10.51
CA SER A 70 -18.50 24.39 -10.87
C SER A 70 -17.27 23.76 -11.52
N SER A 71 -16.34 24.57 -12.03
CA SER A 71 -15.07 24.12 -12.62
C SER A 71 -14.05 23.59 -11.61
N VAL A 72 -14.28 23.78 -10.30
CA VAL A 72 -13.35 23.35 -9.25
C VAL A 72 -14.09 22.59 -8.15
N GLY A 73 -13.51 21.46 -7.73
CA GLY A 73 -14.08 20.62 -6.68
C GLY A 73 -14.27 21.37 -5.36
N VAL A 74 -15.26 20.92 -4.57
CA VAL A 74 -15.63 21.55 -3.30
C VAL A 74 -14.46 21.60 -2.33
N GLU A 75 -13.62 20.57 -2.31
CA GLU A 75 -12.45 20.45 -1.44
C GLU A 75 -11.39 21.49 -1.80
N ALA A 76 -11.09 21.64 -3.10
CA ALA A 76 -10.13 22.64 -3.57
C ALA A 76 -10.64 24.07 -3.31
N LEU A 77 -11.94 24.31 -3.52
CA LEU A 77 -12.56 25.59 -3.20
C LEU A 77 -12.52 25.89 -1.69
N ALA A 78 -12.75 24.88 -0.84
CA ALA A 78 -12.66 25.02 0.61
C ALA A 78 -11.24 25.40 1.06
N VAL A 79 -10.20 24.80 0.44
CA VAL A 79 -8.80 25.17 0.74
C VAL A 79 -8.52 26.62 0.34
N GLU A 80 -8.99 27.07 -0.82
CA GLU A 80 -8.83 28.47 -1.25
C GLU A 80 -9.52 29.44 -0.28
N ILE A 81 -10.74 29.14 0.15
CA ILE A 81 -11.49 29.94 1.14
C ILE A 81 -10.76 29.95 2.49
N ALA A 82 -10.22 28.81 2.93
CA ALA A 82 -9.46 28.72 4.18
C ALA A 82 -8.20 29.58 4.14
N MET A 83 -7.46 29.56 3.02
CA MET A 83 -6.30 30.43 2.82
C MET A 83 -6.67 31.92 2.84
N VAL A 84 -7.80 32.30 2.23
CA VAL A 84 -8.32 33.68 2.28
C VAL A 84 -8.67 34.09 3.71
N ARG A 85 -9.35 33.22 4.47
CA ARG A 85 -9.68 33.48 5.89
C ARG A 85 -8.43 33.72 6.73
N LEU A 86 -7.39 32.90 6.56
CA LEU A 86 -6.11 33.08 7.23
C LEU A 86 -5.42 34.39 6.81
N ALA A 87 -5.40 34.71 5.52
CA ALA A 87 -4.82 35.94 4.99
C ALA A 87 -5.53 37.20 5.51
N ILE A 88 -6.86 37.16 5.64
CA ILE A 88 -7.65 38.24 6.27
C ILE A 88 -7.27 38.39 7.75
N GLY A 89 -7.03 37.29 8.46
CA GLY A 89 -6.51 37.31 9.83
C GLY A 89 -5.17 38.04 9.91
N MET A 90 -4.23 37.68 9.04
CA MET A 90 -2.91 38.34 8.95
C MET A 90 -3.00 39.82 8.58
N ALA A 91 -3.90 40.19 7.65
CA ALA A 91 -4.08 41.56 7.18
C ALA A 91 -4.41 42.57 8.30
N LYS A 92 -4.90 42.10 9.45
CA LYS A 92 -5.17 42.93 10.64
C LYS A 92 -3.90 43.38 11.37
N HIS A 93 -2.78 42.70 11.15
CA HIS A 93 -1.53 42.88 11.91
C HIS A 93 -0.34 43.35 11.05
N ILE A 94 -0.57 43.63 9.76
CA ILE A 94 0.44 44.13 8.83
C ILE A 94 -0.01 45.45 8.20
N TYR A 95 0.93 46.25 7.69
CA TYR A 95 0.62 47.56 7.09
C TYR A 95 0.22 47.48 5.62
N GLY A 96 0.90 46.64 4.85
CA GLY A 96 0.74 46.49 3.42
C GLY A 96 -0.12 45.30 3.07
N ARG A 97 0.46 44.33 2.34
CA ARG A 97 -0.27 43.33 1.57
C ARG A 97 -0.17 41.93 2.14
N ALA A 98 -1.25 41.17 2.01
CA ALA A 98 -1.27 39.74 2.24
C ALA A 98 -1.05 39.01 0.90
N HIS A 99 0.03 38.24 0.81
CA HIS A 99 0.37 37.51 -0.40
C HIS A 99 -0.25 36.10 -0.34
N VAL A 100 -1.10 35.78 -1.31
CA VAL A 100 -1.79 34.48 -1.41
C VAL A 100 -1.39 33.79 -2.71
N GLN A 101 -0.98 32.53 -2.61
CA GLN A 101 -0.47 31.79 -3.76
C GLN A 101 -1.58 31.08 -4.53
N VAL A 102 -1.56 31.19 -5.85
CA VAL A 102 -2.41 30.38 -6.75
C VAL A 102 -2.08 28.90 -6.63
N ASN A 103 -3.02 28.05 -7.04
CA ASN A 103 -2.81 26.61 -7.09
C ASN A 103 -1.59 26.26 -7.99
N PRO A 104 -0.52 25.65 -7.44
CA PRO A 104 0.71 25.42 -8.17
C PRO A 104 0.57 24.37 -9.29
N TYR A 105 -0.47 23.53 -9.25
CA TYR A 105 -0.77 22.61 -10.37
C TYR A 105 -1.12 23.36 -11.66
N TYR A 106 -1.46 24.66 -11.57
CA TYR A 106 -1.76 25.49 -12.73
C TYR A 106 -0.54 26.21 -13.30
N SER A 107 0.67 26.00 -12.76
CA SER A 107 1.89 26.76 -13.10
C SER A 107 2.21 26.83 -14.61
N TYR A 108 1.75 25.86 -15.40
CA TYR A 108 1.98 25.81 -16.86
C TYR A 108 0.69 26.11 -17.66
N SER A 109 -0.23 26.88 -17.10
CA SER A 109 -1.46 27.30 -17.79
C SER A 109 -1.85 28.72 -17.37
N SER A 110 -1.57 29.69 -18.23
CA SER A 110 -1.85 31.10 -17.96
C SER A 110 -3.33 31.33 -17.66
N GLU A 111 -4.22 30.70 -18.43
CA GLU A 111 -5.68 30.80 -18.25
C GLU A 111 -6.11 30.32 -16.86
N LYS A 112 -5.68 29.11 -16.44
CA LYS A 112 -6.04 28.56 -15.13
C LYS A 112 -5.49 29.40 -13.98
N ILE A 113 -4.28 29.98 -14.14
CA ILE A 113 -3.70 30.90 -13.16
C ILE A 113 -4.56 32.16 -13.05
N VAL A 114 -4.92 32.79 -14.17
CA VAL A 114 -5.73 34.02 -14.17
C VAL A 114 -7.10 33.77 -13.54
N VAL A 115 -7.78 32.69 -13.94
CA VAL A 115 -9.09 32.33 -13.36
C VAL A 115 -8.98 32.08 -11.86
N ASN A 116 -7.96 31.35 -11.41
CA ASN A 116 -7.76 31.08 -10.00
C ASN A 116 -7.43 32.35 -9.19
N ALA A 117 -6.56 33.21 -9.71
CA ALA A 117 -6.20 34.48 -9.11
C ALA A 117 -7.41 35.40 -8.91
N LEU A 118 -8.22 35.58 -9.97
CA LEU A 118 -9.44 36.40 -9.90
C LEU A 118 -10.46 35.83 -8.92
N ARG A 119 -10.61 34.50 -8.88
CA ARG A 119 -11.46 33.85 -7.87
C ARG A 119 -10.96 34.12 -6.46
N ILE A 120 -9.66 33.97 -6.20
CA ILE A 120 -9.09 34.27 -4.87
C ILE A 120 -9.42 35.72 -4.46
N VAL A 121 -9.23 36.69 -5.36
CA VAL A 121 -9.59 38.10 -5.09
C VAL A 121 -11.08 38.27 -4.79
N GLN A 122 -11.97 37.59 -5.52
CA GLN A 122 -13.41 37.60 -5.25
C GLN A 122 -13.76 36.97 -3.90
N LEU A 123 -13.06 35.90 -3.51
CA LEU A 123 -13.27 35.25 -2.21
C LEU A 123 -12.94 36.17 -1.03
N PHE A 124 -11.97 37.08 -1.16
CA PHE A 124 -11.73 38.10 -0.11
C PHE A 124 -12.97 38.96 0.15
N GLN A 125 -13.67 39.40 -0.90
CA GLN A 125 -14.93 40.15 -0.77
C GLN A 125 -16.05 39.31 -0.18
N HIS A 126 -16.09 38.02 -0.50
CA HIS A 126 -17.11 37.11 0.03
C HIS A 126 -16.92 36.85 1.53
N VAL A 127 -15.68 36.51 1.93
CA VAL A 127 -15.35 36.19 3.33
C VAL A 127 -15.44 37.44 4.21
N GLN A 128 -15.02 38.60 3.71
CA GLN A 128 -15.16 39.88 4.39
C GLN A 128 -15.65 40.95 3.41
N LEU A 129 -16.94 41.28 3.50
CA LEU A 129 -17.55 42.31 2.69
C LEU A 129 -16.81 43.66 2.85
N GLY A 130 -16.40 44.26 1.74
CA GLY A 130 -15.69 45.54 1.74
C GLY A 130 -14.21 45.45 2.10
N PHE A 131 -13.60 44.26 2.10
CA PHE A 131 -12.16 44.12 2.24
C PHE A 131 -11.43 44.93 1.14
N ASP A 132 -10.34 45.62 1.45
CA ASP A 132 -9.60 46.37 0.45
C ASP A 132 -8.74 45.43 -0.40
N VAL A 133 -9.18 45.18 -1.65
CA VAL A 133 -8.47 44.27 -2.58
C VAL A 133 -7.08 44.76 -2.98
N THR A 134 -6.77 46.05 -2.80
CA THR A 134 -5.42 46.58 -3.06
C THR A 134 -4.38 46.04 -2.05
N ARG A 135 -4.87 45.51 -0.91
CA ARG A 135 -4.07 44.79 0.09
C ARG A 135 -3.84 43.32 -0.23
N VAL A 136 -4.32 42.82 -1.37
CA VAL A 136 -4.08 41.45 -1.82
C VAL A 136 -2.96 41.44 -2.86
N CYS A 137 -2.00 40.53 -2.72
CA CYS A 137 -1.01 40.25 -3.75
C CYS A 137 -1.07 38.77 -4.14
N ILE A 138 -1.24 38.48 -5.42
CA ILE A 138 -1.33 37.10 -5.92
C ILE A 138 0.05 36.58 -6.26
N LYS A 139 0.47 35.53 -5.55
CA LYS A 139 1.78 34.89 -5.73
C LYS A 139 1.68 33.79 -6.78
N ILE A 140 2.52 33.89 -7.82
CA ILE A 140 2.45 33.08 -9.04
C ILE A 140 3.85 32.52 -9.36
N PRO A 141 4.00 31.20 -9.58
CA PRO A 141 5.27 30.63 -10.00
C PRO A 141 5.80 31.25 -11.30
N SER A 142 7.08 31.59 -11.35
CA SER A 142 7.72 32.31 -12.46
C SER A 142 8.10 31.41 -13.66
N THR A 143 7.15 30.60 -14.11
CA THR A 143 7.14 29.96 -15.44
C THR A 143 6.79 30.99 -16.51
N TRP A 144 7.02 30.68 -17.79
CA TRP A 144 6.59 31.58 -18.89
C TRP A 144 5.08 31.88 -18.80
N GLU A 145 4.27 30.84 -18.61
CA GLU A 145 2.82 30.95 -18.47
C GLU A 145 2.43 31.78 -17.25
N GLY A 146 3.13 31.61 -16.13
CA GLY A 146 2.97 32.40 -14.93
C GLY A 146 3.29 33.88 -15.16
N MET A 147 4.34 34.20 -15.91
CA MET A 147 4.68 35.58 -16.26
C MET A 147 3.62 36.23 -17.16
N MET A 148 3.09 35.47 -18.13
CA MET A 148 1.99 35.96 -18.98
C MET A 148 0.69 36.16 -18.20
N ALA A 149 0.42 35.29 -17.22
CA ALA A 149 -0.68 35.48 -16.27
C ALA A 149 -0.48 36.73 -15.40
N CYS A 150 0.74 36.96 -14.89
CA CYS A 150 1.09 38.18 -14.17
C CYS A 150 0.81 39.43 -15.01
N ARG A 151 1.22 39.46 -16.29
CA ARG A 151 0.94 40.57 -17.20
C ARG A 151 -0.56 40.87 -17.29
N THR A 152 -1.35 39.81 -17.49
CA THR A 152 -2.81 39.91 -17.63
C THR A 152 -3.46 40.45 -16.35
N LEU A 153 -3.03 39.95 -15.20
CA LEU A 153 -3.56 40.35 -13.89
C LEU A 153 -3.16 41.79 -13.52
N GLN A 154 -1.94 42.21 -13.83
CA GLN A 154 -1.47 43.58 -13.62
C GLN A 154 -2.25 44.58 -14.47
N LEU A 155 -2.53 44.25 -15.73
CA LEU A 155 -3.41 45.05 -16.59
C LEU A 155 -4.84 45.16 -16.04
N ALA A 156 -5.29 44.14 -15.29
CA ALA A 156 -6.57 44.16 -14.56
C ALA A 156 -6.49 44.83 -13.18
N GLY A 157 -5.34 45.42 -12.81
CA GLY A 157 -5.14 46.10 -11.53
C GLY A 157 -4.91 45.17 -10.32
N VAL A 158 -4.62 43.89 -10.55
CA VAL A 158 -4.32 42.92 -9.49
C VAL A 158 -2.81 42.87 -9.27
N HIS A 159 -2.38 43.15 -8.02
CA HIS A 159 -0.97 43.05 -7.65
C HIS A 159 -0.50 41.59 -7.67
N THR A 160 0.69 41.35 -8.22
CA THR A 160 1.28 40.03 -8.38
C THR A 160 2.70 39.95 -7.83
N LEU A 161 3.05 38.76 -7.34
CA LEU A 161 4.40 38.38 -6.97
C LEU A 161 4.85 37.20 -7.84
N ALA A 162 5.97 37.35 -8.55
CA ALA A 162 6.62 36.24 -9.26
C ALA A 162 7.49 35.44 -8.28
N THR A 163 7.02 34.26 -7.85
CA THR A 163 7.74 33.36 -6.93
C THR A 163 8.57 32.33 -7.68
N THR A 164 9.33 31.49 -6.97
CA THR A 164 10.17 30.42 -7.54
C THR A 164 11.13 30.96 -8.60
N LEU A 165 11.70 32.12 -8.31
CA LEU A 165 12.62 32.83 -9.18
C LEU A 165 14.05 32.44 -8.79
N PHE A 166 14.81 31.95 -9.77
CA PHE A 166 16.15 31.41 -9.57
C PHE A 166 17.19 32.05 -10.49
N SER A 167 16.78 32.90 -11.44
CA SER A 167 17.65 33.47 -12.48
C SER A 167 17.38 34.95 -12.74
N MET A 168 18.37 35.65 -13.27
CA MET A 168 18.21 37.02 -13.76
C MET A 168 17.23 37.08 -14.95
N THR A 169 17.22 36.07 -15.82
CA THR A 169 16.30 35.96 -16.96
C THR A 169 14.84 36.06 -16.54
N GLN A 170 14.45 35.33 -15.48
CA GLN A 170 13.11 35.42 -14.90
C GLN A 170 12.83 36.81 -14.33
N ALA A 171 13.82 37.45 -13.70
CA ALA A 171 13.68 38.79 -13.12
C ALA A 171 13.50 39.88 -14.18
N VAL A 172 14.23 39.81 -15.30
CA VAL A 172 14.03 40.71 -16.44
C VAL A 172 12.58 40.59 -16.92
N LEU A 173 12.12 39.38 -17.23
CA LEU A 173 10.74 39.17 -17.69
C LEU A 173 9.71 39.64 -16.64
N ALA A 174 10.00 39.49 -15.34
CA ALA A 174 9.13 39.98 -14.26
C ALA A 174 8.94 41.49 -14.24
N ALA A 175 10.01 42.24 -14.52
CA ALA A 175 9.91 43.68 -14.68
C ALA A 175 9.11 44.04 -15.94
N GLU A 176 9.36 43.36 -17.07
CA GLU A 176 8.67 43.64 -18.33
C GLU A 176 7.15 43.41 -18.26
N VAL A 177 6.72 42.38 -17.54
CA VAL A 177 5.28 42.10 -17.34
C VAL A 177 4.64 42.93 -16.24
N GLY A 178 5.43 43.74 -15.52
CA GLY A 178 4.94 44.67 -14.50
C GLY A 178 4.59 44.02 -13.16
N CYS A 179 5.26 42.92 -12.77
CA CYS A 179 5.06 42.34 -11.44
C CYS A 179 5.26 43.39 -10.34
N THR A 180 4.45 43.36 -9.28
CA THR A 180 4.63 44.27 -8.15
C THR A 180 5.83 43.84 -7.30
N TYR A 181 6.00 42.54 -7.15
CA TYR A 181 7.11 41.93 -6.41
C TYR A 181 7.69 40.75 -7.19
N ILE A 182 8.93 40.42 -6.87
CA ILE A 182 9.52 39.12 -7.17
C ILE A 182 10.03 38.49 -5.88
N ALA A 183 10.02 37.16 -5.82
CA ALA A 183 10.67 36.41 -4.76
C ALA A 183 11.79 35.52 -5.31
N PRO A 184 13.03 36.04 -5.38
CA PRO A 184 14.21 35.21 -5.55
C PRO A 184 14.37 34.26 -4.37
N TYR A 185 14.53 32.96 -4.65
CA TYR A 185 14.75 31.96 -3.61
C TYR A 185 16.25 31.88 -3.33
N VAL A 186 16.66 32.30 -2.13
CA VAL A 186 18.07 32.27 -1.73
C VAL A 186 18.58 30.84 -1.66
N ASN A 187 17.80 29.95 -1.05
CA ASN A 187 18.07 28.53 -0.99
C ASN A 187 17.02 27.74 -1.80
N GLU A 188 17.43 26.61 -2.36
CA GLU A 188 16.53 25.60 -2.92
C GLU A 188 15.48 25.16 -1.91
N LEU A 189 14.26 24.88 -2.37
CA LEU A 189 13.18 24.39 -1.49
C LEU A 189 13.53 23.11 -0.74
N LYS A 190 14.46 22.30 -1.26
CA LYS A 190 14.95 21.08 -0.60
C LYS A 190 15.39 21.32 0.83
N VAL A 191 15.95 22.50 1.15
CA VAL A 191 16.41 22.82 2.52
C VAL A 191 15.27 22.79 3.54
N HIS A 192 14.03 23.04 3.12
CA HIS A 192 12.86 23.07 4.00
C HIS A 192 12.14 21.72 4.10
N VAL A 193 12.44 20.78 3.20
CA VAL A 193 11.76 19.48 3.13
C VAL A 193 12.67 18.29 3.42
N GLN A 194 13.98 18.41 3.20
CA GLN A 194 14.96 17.35 3.37
C GLN A 194 15.90 17.69 4.53
N ALA A 195 15.72 16.99 5.65
CA ALA A 195 16.56 17.15 6.83
C ALA A 195 18.05 16.91 6.49
N GLY A 196 18.92 17.81 6.94
CA GLY A 196 20.37 17.74 6.71
C GLY A 196 20.83 18.19 5.32
N PHE A 197 19.93 18.52 4.41
CA PHE A 197 20.31 19.11 3.13
C PHE A 197 20.71 20.58 3.32
N VAL A 198 21.90 20.93 2.81
CA VAL A 198 22.41 22.30 2.80
C VAL A 198 22.59 22.72 1.34
N ASP A 199 22.00 23.86 0.97
CA ASP A 199 22.25 24.44 -0.34
C ASP A 199 23.62 25.12 -0.36
N ASN A 200 24.51 24.60 -1.19
CA ASN A 200 25.86 25.13 -1.39
C ASN A 200 25.89 26.22 -2.48
N ALA A 201 24.83 26.34 -3.28
CA ALA A 201 24.72 27.27 -4.41
C ALA A 201 23.68 28.36 -4.11
N LYS A 202 23.87 29.06 -2.99
CA LYS A 202 22.96 30.10 -2.50
C LYS A 202 22.92 31.30 -3.43
N LEU A 203 21.72 31.77 -3.74
CA LEU A 203 21.47 32.87 -4.67
C LEU A 203 21.44 34.25 -3.98
N LEU A 204 22.21 34.43 -2.91
CA LEU A 204 22.33 35.73 -2.22
C LEU A 204 22.80 36.86 -3.17
N PRO A 205 23.88 36.68 -3.98
CA PRO A 205 24.35 37.75 -4.85
C PRO A 205 23.34 38.09 -5.96
N LEU A 206 22.52 37.12 -6.37
CA LEU A 206 21.48 37.32 -7.37
C LEU A 206 20.44 38.35 -6.89
N CYS A 207 20.07 38.33 -5.62
CA CYS A 207 19.12 39.28 -5.04
C CYS A 207 19.61 40.73 -5.19
N ALA A 208 20.88 40.98 -4.85
CA ALA A 208 21.50 42.30 -4.98
C ALA A 208 21.63 42.73 -6.45
N ALA A 209 22.02 41.80 -7.33
CA ALA A 209 22.13 42.06 -8.75
C ALA A 209 20.78 42.44 -9.38
N ILE A 210 19.70 41.74 -9.05
CA ILE A 210 18.36 42.04 -9.57
C ILE A 210 17.90 43.43 -9.11
N GLN A 211 18.07 43.77 -7.84
CA GLN A 211 17.67 45.09 -7.35
C GLN A 211 18.46 46.21 -8.03
N LYS A 212 19.77 46.00 -8.27
CA LYS A 212 20.60 46.95 -9.02
C LYS A 212 20.12 47.09 -10.47
N TYR A 213 19.79 45.98 -11.13
CA TYR A 213 19.24 45.98 -12.48
C TYR A 213 17.90 46.74 -12.54
N TYR A 214 16.98 46.48 -11.61
CA TYR A 214 15.70 47.20 -11.53
C TYR A 214 15.89 48.70 -11.32
N LYS A 215 16.87 49.11 -10.50
CA LYS A 215 17.24 50.52 -10.36
C LYS A 215 17.79 51.11 -11.67
N SER A 216 18.59 50.36 -12.44
CA SER A 216 19.14 50.88 -13.71
C SER A 216 18.08 51.10 -14.79
N ILE A 217 16.99 50.35 -14.78
CA ILE A 217 15.89 50.48 -15.74
C ILE A 217 14.68 51.25 -15.16
N ASN A 218 14.80 51.81 -13.95
CA ASN A 218 13.71 52.47 -13.22
C ASN A 218 12.43 51.62 -13.09
N SER A 219 12.60 50.30 -12.89
CA SER A 219 11.46 49.40 -12.69
C SER A 219 10.83 49.62 -11.31
N PRO A 220 9.48 49.67 -11.21
CA PRO A 220 8.78 49.73 -9.92
C PRO A 220 8.68 48.37 -9.22
N THR A 221 9.13 47.29 -9.87
CA THR A 221 9.10 45.93 -9.29
C THR A 221 10.02 45.86 -8.08
N LYS A 222 9.54 45.33 -6.96
CA LYS A 222 10.31 45.21 -5.72
C LYS A 222 10.94 43.84 -5.55
N VAL A 223 12.14 43.79 -5.00
CA VAL A 223 12.83 42.54 -4.68
C VAL A 223 12.48 42.09 -3.26
N LEU A 224 11.93 40.88 -3.12
CA LEU A 224 11.52 40.28 -1.84
C LEU A 224 12.14 38.88 -1.71
N PRO A 225 13.41 38.74 -1.31
CA PRO A 225 14.05 37.43 -1.19
C PRO A 225 13.33 36.53 -0.18
N ALA A 226 13.33 35.24 -0.49
CA ALA A 226 12.66 34.21 0.30
C ALA A 226 13.56 32.97 0.48
N SER A 227 13.07 31.97 1.22
CA SER A 227 13.79 30.71 1.46
C SER A 227 15.12 30.92 2.19
N LEU A 228 15.08 31.65 3.31
CA LEU A 228 16.25 31.91 4.17
C LEU A 228 16.37 30.81 5.23
N THR A 229 17.59 30.46 5.60
CA THR A 229 17.89 29.38 6.56
C THR A 229 18.68 29.84 7.77
N SER A 230 19.29 31.04 7.74
CA SER A 230 20.05 31.59 8.87
C SER A 230 19.92 33.11 9.01
N VAL A 231 20.22 33.62 10.21
CA VAL A 231 20.28 35.06 10.48
C VAL A 231 21.42 35.76 9.73
N ASP A 232 22.51 35.06 9.43
CA ASP A 232 23.61 35.62 8.63
C ASP A 232 23.18 35.93 7.20
N GLU A 233 22.37 35.06 6.58
CA GLU A 233 21.78 35.31 5.26
C GLU A 233 20.88 36.56 5.27
N ILE A 234 20.14 36.74 6.36
CA ILE A 234 19.28 37.92 6.56
C ILE A 234 20.13 39.19 6.63
N PHE A 235 21.19 39.19 7.45
CA PHE A 235 22.07 40.36 7.57
C PHE A 235 22.84 40.67 6.28
N LEU A 236 23.22 39.64 5.52
CA LEU A 236 23.84 39.81 4.19
C LEU A 236 22.91 40.52 3.19
N LEU A 237 21.59 40.43 3.38
CA LEU A 237 20.59 41.06 2.52
C LEU A 237 20.06 42.40 3.06
N ALA A 238 20.63 42.94 4.14
CA ALA A 238 20.18 44.21 4.71
C ALA A 238 20.32 45.36 3.69
N GLY A 239 19.21 45.96 3.26
CA GLY A 239 19.17 46.95 2.16
C GLY A 239 18.41 46.48 0.91
N VAL A 240 17.92 45.24 0.89
CA VAL A 240 16.92 44.81 -0.10
C VAL A 240 15.58 45.51 0.15
N ASP A 241 14.74 45.68 -0.88
CA ASP A 241 13.46 46.41 -0.80
C ASP A 241 12.53 45.82 0.27
N HIS A 242 12.37 44.50 0.23
CA HIS A 242 11.57 43.71 1.16
C HIS A 242 12.28 42.41 1.52
N LEU A 243 12.02 41.85 2.69
CA LEU A 243 12.56 40.55 3.08
C LEU A 243 11.54 39.78 3.90
N THR A 244 11.13 38.60 3.41
CA THR A 244 10.20 37.74 4.13
C THR A 244 10.95 36.70 4.96
N ILE A 245 10.59 36.63 6.24
CA ILE A 245 11.34 35.89 7.25
C ILE A 245 10.40 34.94 7.99
N SER A 246 10.84 33.69 8.18
CA SER A 246 10.08 32.69 8.92
C SER A 246 10.03 33.00 10.43
N PRO A 247 9.00 32.53 11.16
CA PRO A 247 8.84 32.80 12.60
C PRO A 247 10.06 32.41 13.46
N GLY A 248 10.71 31.28 13.13
CA GLY A 248 11.90 30.82 13.85
C GLY A 248 13.07 31.78 13.70
N LEU A 249 13.34 32.26 12.48
CA LEU A 249 14.40 33.23 12.23
C LEU A 249 14.05 34.61 12.78
N LEU A 250 12.78 35.03 12.72
CA LEU A 250 12.31 36.26 13.37
C LEU A 250 12.58 36.25 14.88
N THR A 251 12.35 35.11 15.53
CA THR A 251 12.62 34.94 16.97
C THR A 251 14.12 35.02 17.27
N GLN A 252 14.98 34.44 16.42
CA GLN A 252 16.43 34.56 16.57
C GLN A 252 16.90 36.02 16.40
N LEU A 253 16.28 36.78 15.50
CA LEU A 253 16.60 38.20 15.29
C LEU A 253 16.22 39.10 16.47
N THR A 254 15.41 38.66 17.43
CA THR A 254 15.16 39.45 18.65
C THR A 254 16.33 39.43 19.62
N GLN A 255 17.37 38.63 19.35
CA GLN A 255 18.61 38.63 20.12
C GLN A 255 19.47 39.87 19.81
N SER A 256 20.39 40.21 20.72
CA SER A 256 21.30 41.35 20.58
C SER A 256 22.16 41.25 19.32
N TYR A 257 22.23 42.32 18.53
CA TYR A 257 23.02 42.35 17.31
C TYR A 257 24.45 42.82 17.57
N ALA A 258 25.44 42.01 17.17
CA ALA A 258 26.85 42.32 17.35
C ALA A 258 27.46 43.20 16.24
N GLY A 259 26.77 43.43 15.12
CA GLY A 259 27.24 44.36 14.07
C GLY A 259 28.29 43.80 13.10
N ASN A 260 28.50 42.48 13.06
CA ASN A 260 29.69 41.89 12.42
C ASN A 260 29.52 41.52 10.93
N VAL A 261 28.29 41.54 10.39
CA VAL A 261 28.01 41.09 9.02
C VAL A 261 27.86 42.29 8.09
N LYS A 262 28.68 42.36 7.02
CA LYS A 262 28.58 43.39 5.99
C LYS A 262 27.56 42.98 4.93
N SER A 263 26.60 43.86 4.65
CA SER A 263 25.59 43.61 3.62
C SER A 263 26.16 43.57 2.22
N LEU A 264 25.57 42.74 1.36
CA LEU A 264 25.84 42.69 -0.09
C LEU A 264 25.46 43.99 -0.81
N PHE A 265 24.64 44.84 -0.18
CA PHE A 265 24.25 46.15 -0.72
C PHE A 265 25.23 47.27 -0.35
N ASP A 266 26.16 47.01 0.56
CA ASP A 266 27.20 47.98 0.99
C ASP A 266 28.53 47.77 0.28
N ILE A 267 28.65 46.69 -0.49
CA ILE A 267 29.85 46.31 -1.23
C ILE A 267 29.60 46.41 -2.73
N GLU A 268 30.69 46.41 -3.49
CA GLU A 268 30.60 46.42 -4.95
C GLU A 268 29.92 45.14 -5.47
N ALA A 269 29.05 45.31 -6.48
CA ALA A 269 28.25 44.22 -7.01
C ALA A 269 29.14 43.12 -7.61
N THR A 270 28.91 41.88 -7.18
CA THR A 270 29.74 40.73 -7.57
C THR A 270 29.26 40.04 -8.86
N LEU A 271 27.99 40.22 -9.24
CA LEU A 271 27.44 39.66 -10.48
C LEU A 271 27.23 40.76 -11.53
N PRO A 272 27.54 40.48 -12.81
CA PRO A 272 27.22 41.38 -13.90
C PRO A 272 25.70 41.56 -14.01
N ILE A 273 25.27 42.79 -14.28
CA ILE A 273 23.87 43.11 -14.58
C ILE A 273 23.67 43.13 -16.10
N PRO A 274 22.52 42.68 -16.62
CA PRO A 274 22.21 42.78 -18.05
C PRO A 274 22.22 44.24 -18.54
N GLU A 275 22.41 44.41 -19.84
CA GLU A 275 22.19 45.71 -20.50
C GLU A 275 20.70 46.10 -20.45
N TRP A 276 20.42 47.39 -20.58
CA TRP A 276 19.09 47.97 -20.40
C TRP A 276 18.10 47.61 -21.52
N ASP A 277 18.60 47.17 -22.67
CA ASP A 277 17.84 46.82 -23.88
C ASP A 277 17.48 45.34 -23.97
N VAL A 278 17.97 44.51 -23.03
CA VAL A 278 17.62 43.08 -22.95
C VAL A 278 16.13 42.93 -22.70
N SER A 279 15.44 42.21 -23.59
CA SER A 279 13.99 42.00 -23.55
C SER A 279 13.59 40.57 -23.90
N PHE A 280 12.57 40.05 -23.21
CA PHE A 280 12.07 38.68 -23.39
C PHE A 280 10.57 38.61 -23.67
N ILE A 281 9.79 39.62 -23.28
CA ILE A 281 8.33 39.62 -23.32
C ILE A 281 7.71 39.32 -24.69
N ASN A 282 8.39 39.67 -25.78
CA ASN A 282 7.94 39.45 -27.15
C ASN A 282 8.68 38.31 -27.87
N ASP A 283 9.59 37.61 -27.18
CA ASP A 283 10.38 36.51 -27.73
C ASP A 283 10.41 35.31 -26.77
N PRO A 284 9.34 34.48 -26.77
CA PRO A 284 9.28 33.28 -25.94
C PRO A 284 10.42 32.30 -26.23
N GLY A 285 10.89 32.23 -27.47
CA GLY A 285 11.96 31.31 -27.87
C GLY A 285 13.28 31.69 -27.23
N ASN A 286 13.63 32.98 -27.29
CA ASN A 286 14.83 33.49 -26.65
C ASN A 286 14.76 33.38 -25.13
N TYR A 287 13.60 33.67 -24.51
CA TYR A 287 13.41 33.47 -23.08
C TYR A 287 13.68 32.02 -22.67
N GLN A 288 13.07 31.06 -23.37
CA GLN A 288 13.23 29.64 -23.07
C GLN A 288 14.68 29.20 -23.20
N ILE A 289 15.38 29.61 -24.25
CA ILE A 289 16.80 29.29 -24.44
C ILE A 289 17.67 29.90 -23.34
N ALA A 290 17.47 31.19 -23.03
CA ALA A 290 18.22 31.89 -22.00
C ALA A 290 18.01 31.27 -20.62
N PHE A 291 16.77 30.95 -20.27
CA PHE A 291 16.43 30.33 -18.99
C PHE A 291 16.92 28.88 -18.88
N THR A 292 16.76 28.08 -19.94
CA THR A 292 17.21 26.68 -19.97
C THR A 292 18.73 26.55 -19.85
N ARG A 293 19.48 27.53 -20.37
CA ARG A 293 20.96 27.54 -20.30
C ARG A 293 21.50 28.11 -19.00
N ASP A 294 20.67 28.79 -18.21
CA ASP A 294 21.09 29.44 -16.97
C ASP A 294 21.68 28.42 -15.99
N LEU A 295 22.90 28.69 -15.53
CA LEU A 295 23.69 27.80 -14.66
C LEU A 295 23.77 26.35 -15.18
N GLY A 296 23.82 26.15 -16.50
CA GLY A 296 23.86 24.82 -17.11
C GLY A 296 22.56 24.02 -16.93
N GLY A 297 21.42 24.70 -16.76
CA GLY A 297 20.09 24.09 -16.55
C GLY A 297 19.67 23.96 -15.09
N ALA A 298 20.52 24.35 -14.14
CA ALA A 298 20.21 24.23 -12.72
C ALA A 298 18.95 25.02 -12.32
N SER A 299 18.78 26.24 -12.84
CA SER A 299 17.61 27.08 -12.54
C SER A 299 16.30 26.47 -13.03
N GLN A 300 16.32 25.80 -14.19
CA GLN A 300 15.17 25.08 -14.71
C GLN A 300 14.83 23.85 -13.86
N ILE A 301 15.85 23.13 -13.38
CA ILE A 301 15.67 22.00 -12.45
C ILE A 301 15.02 22.50 -11.15
N LYS A 302 15.52 23.58 -10.55
CA LYS A 302 14.96 24.18 -9.32
C LYS A 302 13.49 24.56 -9.49
N LEU A 303 13.12 25.18 -10.62
CA LEU A 303 11.74 25.52 -10.95
C LEU A 303 10.84 24.29 -11.12
N THR A 304 11.32 23.26 -11.81
CA THR A 304 10.55 22.04 -12.07
C THR A 304 10.40 21.21 -10.80
N GLU A 305 11.43 21.12 -9.97
CA GLU A 305 11.37 20.44 -8.67
C GLU A 305 10.39 21.09 -7.71
N PHE A 306 10.21 22.42 -7.74
CA PHE A 306 9.13 23.06 -7.00
C PHE A 306 7.76 22.51 -7.42
N ALA A 307 7.50 22.44 -8.73
CA ALA A 307 6.24 21.94 -9.26
C ALA A 307 6.02 20.44 -8.93
N CYS A 308 7.08 19.62 -8.95
CA CYS A 308 6.98 18.17 -8.74
C CYS A 308 7.09 17.71 -7.27
N ARG A 309 7.88 18.38 -6.43
CA ARG A 309 8.20 17.92 -5.05
C ARG A 309 7.42 18.63 -3.96
N MET A 310 7.06 19.90 -4.14
CA MET A 310 6.21 20.58 -3.15
C MET A 310 4.81 19.97 -3.14
N PHE A 311 4.41 19.37 -4.26
CA PHE A 311 3.16 18.63 -4.40
C PHE A 311 3.43 17.40 -5.26
N PRO A 312 3.64 16.20 -4.68
CA PRO A 312 3.53 15.00 -5.48
C PRO A 312 2.17 15.08 -6.19
N SER A 313 2.19 14.88 -7.50
CA SER A 313 0.98 14.61 -8.27
C SER A 313 0.12 13.64 -7.46
N GLN A 314 -1.21 13.84 -7.43
CA GLN A 314 -2.16 12.78 -7.05
C GLN A 314 -2.12 11.59 -8.04
N ALA A 315 -0.95 11.27 -8.59
CA ALA A 315 -0.64 9.91 -8.97
C ALA A 315 -0.85 9.10 -7.70
N VAL A 316 -1.69 8.07 -7.81
CA VAL A 316 -1.91 7.03 -6.81
C VAL A 316 -0.57 6.81 -6.09
N ASN A 317 -0.47 7.30 -4.86
CA ASN A 317 0.73 7.11 -4.07
C ASN A 317 0.85 5.59 -3.93
N PHE A 318 1.77 4.97 -4.67
CA PHE A 318 2.27 3.62 -4.38
C PHE A 318 3.10 3.70 -3.10
N ASN A 319 2.44 4.12 -2.01
CA ASN A 319 2.96 4.07 -0.67
C ASN A 319 2.97 2.60 -0.24
N ILE A 320 3.86 2.28 0.68
CA ILE A 320 3.95 0.92 1.25
C ILE A 320 2.62 0.46 1.87
N GLU A 321 1.79 1.39 2.35
CA GLU A 321 0.41 1.15 2.78
C GLU A 321 -0.52 0.71 1.63
N ALA A 322 -0.40 1.34 0.45
CA ALA A 322 -1.14 0.92 -0.75
C ALA A 322 -0.65 -0.45 -1.22
N LEU A 323 0.65 -0.72 -1.15
CA LEU A 323 1.22 -2.04 -1.45
C LEU A 323 0.66 -3.10 -0.50
N SER A 324 0.62 -2.83 0.81
CA SER A 324 0.01 -3.72 1.80
C SER A 324 -1.46 -4.01 1.50
N GLY A 325 -2.25 -2.96 1.23
CA GLY A 325 -3.67 -3.10 0.91
C GLY A 325 -3.94 -3.86 -0.40
N ILE A 326 -3.17 -3.60 -1.45
CA ILE A 326 -3.26 -4.31 -2.73
C ILE A 326 -2.91 -5.79 -2.55
N CYS A 327 -1.79 -6.09 -1.89
CA CYS A 327 -1.37 -7.46 -1.61
C CYS A 327 -2.42 -8.21 -0.77
N GLY A 328 -2.98 -7.56 0.26
CA GLY A 328 -4.06 -8.16 1.07
C GLY A 328 -5.32 -8.44 0.25
N SER A 329 -5.69 -7.55 -0.67
CA SER A 329 -6.88 -7.73 -1.53
C SER A 329 -6.68 -8.83 -2.59
N VAL A 330 -5.47 -8.92 -3.17
CA VAL A 330 -5.10 -10.02 -4.07
C VAL A 330 -5.11 -11.36 -3.33
N SER A 331 -4.64 -11.40 -2.09
CA SER A 331 -4.70 -12.61 -1.25
C SER A 331 -6.14 -13.10 -1.08
N ILE A 332 -7.07 -12.21 -0.69
CA ILE A 332 -8.50 -12.53 -0.55
C ILE A 332 -9.06 -13.09 -1.87
N ALA A 333 -8.77 -12.44 -3.00
CA ALA A 333 -9.26 -12.89 -4.31
C ALA A 333 -8.77 -14.31 -4.67
N CYS A 334 -7.50 -14.63 -4.39
CA CYS A 334 -6.95 -15.97 -4.61
C CYS A 334 -7.69 -17.01 -3.77
N TRP A 335 -7.90 -16.73 -2.49
CA TRP A 335 -8.54 -17.66 -1.56
C TRP A 335 -10.04 -17.86 -1.81
N VAL A 336 -10.73 -16.85 -2.32
CA VAL A 336 -12.12 -17.00 -2.79
C VAL A 336 -12.20 -18.02 -3.92
N VAL A 337 -11.28 -17.93 -4.89
CA VAL A 337 -11.23 -18.84 -6.05
C VAL A 337 -10.80 -20.26 -5.65
N VAL A 338 -10.06 -20.43 -4.56
CA VAL A 338 -9.62 -21.74 -4.06
C VAL A 338 -10.79 -22.56 -3.50
N PHE A 339 -11.65 -21.96 -2.67
CA PHE A 339 -12.73 -22.68 -1.98
C PHE A 339 -14.03 -22.80 -2.81
N SER A 340 -14.33 -21.79 -3.64
CA SER A 340 -15.61 -21.72 -4.37
C SER A 340 -15.89 -22.93 -5.28
N PRO A 341 -14.94 -23.45 -6.08
CA PRO A 341 -15.18 -24.57 -6.97
C PRO A 341 -15.61 -25.83 -6.22
N GLN A 342 -15.01 -26.11 -5.06
CA GLN A 342 -15.32 -27.31 -4.27
C GLN A 342 -16.74 -27.23 -3.68
N ILE A 343 -17.11 -26.07 -3.12
CA ILE A 343 -18.44 -25.84 -2.56
C ILE A 343 -19.52 -26.00 -3.64
N ILE A 344 -19.28 -25.44 -4.83
CA ILE A 344 -20.22 -25.52 -5.97
C ILE A 344 -20.33 -26.96 -6.48
N GLU A 345 -19.22 -27.68 -6.57
CA GLU A 345 -19.21 -29.04 -7.11
C GLU A 345 -19.91 -30.03 -6.17
N ASN A 346 -19.67 -29.94 -4.86
CA ASN A 346 -20.41 -30.72 -3.86
C ASN A 346 -21.92 -30.48 -3.96
N PHE A 347 -22.33 -29.23 -4.14
CA PHE A 347 -23.74 -28.87 -4.32
C PHE A 347 -24.32 -29.45 -5.62
N ARG A 348 -23.58 -29.39 -6.72
CA ARG A 348 -24.01 -29.95 -8.01
C ARG A 348 -24.11 -31.47 -7.99
N ARG A 349 -23.18 -32.14 -7.31
CA ARG A 349 -23.12 -33.61 -7.23
C ARG A 349 -24.10 -34.19 -6.23
N GLY A 350 -24.49 -33.42 -5.20
CA GLY A 350 -25.27 -33.95 -4.09
C GLY A 350 -24.51 -34.98 -3.25
N SER A 351 -23.16 -34.96 -3.26
CA SER A 351 -22.28 -35.84 -2.49
C SER A 351 -21.03 -35.07 -2.05
N ALA A 352 -20.50 -35.45 -0.88
CA ALA A 352 -19.26 -34.93 -0.31
C ALA A 352 -18.15 -36.00 -0.24
N ASP A 353 -18.20 -37.03 -1.10
CA ASP A 353 -17.30 -38.20 -0.99
C ASP A 353 -15.82 -37.92 -1.26
N GLY A 354 -15.51 -36.75 -1.84
CA GLY A 354 -14.14 -36.30 -2.10
C GLY A 354 -13.49 -35.51 -0.95
N LEU A 355 -14.10 -35.45 0.25
CA LEU A 355 -13.60 -34.65 1.37
C LEU A 355 -13.32 -35.51 2.60
N SER A 356 -12.17 -35.25 3.25
CA SER A 356 -11.84 -35.82 4.56
C SER A 356 -12.49 -35.01 5.67
N LEU A 357 -13.36 -35.65 6.46
CA LEU A 357 -14.03 -35.03 7.60
C LEU A 357 -13.03 -34.62 8.69
N ILE A 358 -12.04 -35.46 8.97
CA ILE A 358 -10.99 -35.20 9.97
C ILE A 358 -10.18 -33.97 9.56
N PHE A 359 -9.86 -33.86 8.28
CA PHE A 359 -9.12 -32.74 7.73
C PHE A 359 -9.88 -31.42 7.88
N LEU A 360 -11.17 -31.41 7.52
CA LEU A 360 -12.03 -30.23 7.67
C LEU A 360 -12.22 -29.82 9.14
N ILE A 361 -12.26 -30.78 10.07
CA ILE A 361 -12.33 -30.47 11.51
C ILE A 361 -11.04 -29.81 11.99
N ILE A 362 -9.88 -30.29 11.54
CA ILE A 362 -8.57 -29.70 11.88
C ILE A 362 -8.44 -28.28 11.30
N TRP A 363 -8.89 -28.06 10.07
CA TRP A 363 -8.91 -26.74 9.45
C TRP A 363 -9.86 -25.77 10.14
N LEU A 364 -11.09 -26.20 10.43
CA LEU A 364 -12.04 -25.37 11.19
C LEU A 364 -11.48 -25.00 12.56
N ALA A 365 -10.83 -25.95 13.26
CA ALA A 365 -10.18 -25.67 14.53
C ALA A 365 -9.07 -24.62 14.37
N GLY A 366 -8.24 -24.73 13.33
CA GLY A 366 -7.23 -23.74 12.97
C GLY A 366 -7.85 -22.36 12.73
N ASP A 367 -8.90 -22.28 11.93
CA ASP A 367 -9.60 -21.05 11.57
C ASP A 367 -10.24 -20.35 12.78
N VAL A 368 -10.83 -21.13 13.69
CA VAL A 368 -11.39 -20.59 14.95
C VAL A 368 -10.29 -19.97 15.80
N PHE A 369 -9.14 -20.64 15.96
CA PHE A 369 -7.99 -20.06 16.66
C PHE A 369 -7.39 -18.87 15.91
N ASN A 370 -7.46 -18.85 14.57
CA ASN A 370 -7.04 -17.72 13.74
C ASN A 370 -7.88 -16.47 14.03
N ILE A 371 -9.22 -16.59 14.04
CA ILE A 371 -10.12 -15.47 14.37
C ILE A 371 -9.86 -14.99 15.79
N LEU A 372 -9.85 -15.90 16.77
CA LEU A 372 -9.66 -15.54 18.17
C LEU A 372 -8.31 -14.83 18.38
N GLY A 373 -7.24 -15.37 17.81
CA GLY A 373 -5.92 -14.75 17.87
C GLY A 373 -5.89 -13.38 17.20
N ALA A 374 -6.48 -13.27 16.01
CA ALA A 374 -6.43 -12.06 15.18
C ALA A 374 -7.19 -10.90 15.82
N VAL A 375 -8.38 -11.17 16.37
CA VAL A 375 -9.22 -10.18 17.05
C VAL A 375 -8.58 -9.75 18.37
N LEU A 376 -8.08 -10.69 19.19
CA LEU A 376 -7.42 -10.36 20.46
C LEU A 376 -6.13 -9.56 20.26
N GLN A 377 -5.37 -9.86 19.21
CA GLN A 377 -4.11 -9.17 18.93
C GLN A 377 -4.30 -7.84 18.17
N GLY A 378 -5.46 -7.61 17.54
CA GLY A 378 -5.72 -6.39 16.77
C GLY A 378 -4.91 -6.31 15.47
N VAL A 379 -4.82 -7.41 14.72
CA VAL A 379 -4.06 -7.48 13.46
C VAL A 379 -4.75 -6.74 12.30
N LEU A 380 -4.11 -6.68 11.13
CA LEU A 380 -4.64 -5.95 9.97
C LEU A 380 -6.07 -6.40 9.60
N PRO A 381 -6.98 -5.48 9.23
CA PRO A 381 -8.36 -5.82 8.91
C PRO A 381 -8.51 -6.87 7.79
N THR A 382 -7.61 -6.86 6.80
CA THR A 382 -7.59 -7.85 5.71
C THR A 382 -7.32 -9.27 6.22
N MET A 383 -6.52 -9.43 7.29
CA MET A 383 -6.25 -10.72 7.92
C MET A 383 -7.48 -11.26 8.65
N ILE A 384 -8.21 -10.37 9.34
CA ILE A 384 -9.46 -10.73 10.02
C ILE A 384 -10.53 -11.13 9.01
N ILE A 385 -10.69 -10.36 7.93
CA ILE A 385 -11.64 -10.68 6.84
C ILE A 385 -11.33 -12.07 6.26
N LEU A 386 -10.05 -12.38 6.03
CA LEU A 386 -9.65 -13.67 5.48
C LEU A 386 -9.92 -14.83 6.46
N ALA A 387 -9.62 -14.65 7.75
CA ALA A 387 -9.90 -15.65 8.79
C ALA A 387 -11.40 -15.94 8.93
N VAL A 388 -12.24 -14.91 8.87
CA VAL A 388 -13.70 -15.05 8.85
C VAL A 388 -14.16 -15.79 7.60
N TYR A 389 -13.62 -15.44 6.44
CA TYR A 389 -13.96 -16.10 5.19
C TYR A 389 -13.67 -17.61 5.22
N TYR A 390 -12.48 -18.03 5.69
CA TYR A 390 -12.16 -19.46 5.80
C TYR A 390 -13.09 -20.20 6.75
N THR A 391 -13.34 -19.62 7.92
CA THR A 391 -14.24 -20.23 8.91
C THR A 391 -15.62 -20.47 8.31
N LEU A 392 -16.14 -19.50 7.55
CA LEU A 392 -17.43 -19.65 6.87
C LEU A 392 -17.37 -20.73 5.78
N ALA A 393 -16.30 -20.77 4.97
CA ALA A 393 -16.13 -21.79 3.94
C ALA A 393 -16.07 -23.20 4.55
N ASP A 394 -15.33 -23.38 5.65
CA ASP A 394 -15.20 -24.65 6.35
C ASP A 394 -16.50 -25.10 7.01
N ILE A 395 -17.26 -24.17 7.61
CA ILE A 395 -18.60 -24.46 8.13
C ILE A 395 -19.54 -24.91 7.00
N VAL A 396 -19.48 -24.27 5.83
CA VAL A 396 -20.29 -24.65 4.67
C VAL A 396 -19.89 -26.04 4.17
N LEU A 397 -18.59 -26.34 4.05
CA LEU A 397 -18.10 -27.64 3.62
C LEU A 397 -18.44 -28.76 4.62
N LEU A 398 -18.28 -28.50 5.92
CA LEU A 398 -18.71 -29.43 6.97
C LEU A 398 -20.22 -29.62 6.97
N GLY A 399 -20.99 -28.56 6.77
CA GLY A 399 -22.44 -28.61 6.60
C GLY A 399 -22.84 -29.49 5.41
N GLN A 400 -22.16 -29.36 4.27
CA GLN A 400 -22.36 -30.25 3.12
C GLN A 400 -22.00 -31.70 3.44
N CYS A 401 -20.88 -31.95 4.14
CA CYS A 401 -20.50 -33.29 4.59
C CYS A 401 -21.58 -33.92 5.47
N PHE A 402 -22.08 -33.22 6.49
CA PHE A 402 -23.13 -33.75 7.36
C PHE A 402 -24.47 -33.89 6.65
N TYR A 403 -24.81 -32.98 5.73
CA TYR A 403 -26.05 -33.04 4.97
C TYR A 403 -26.08 -34.23 4.00
N TYR A 404 -24.97 -34.53 3.31
CA TYR A 404 -24.93 -35.61 2.32
C TYR A 404 -24.54 -36.99 2.90
N ARG A 405 -23.70 -37.06 3.95
CA ARG A 405 -23.27 -38.33 4.57
C ARG A 405 -24.01 -38.71 5.87
N GLY A 406 -24.67 -37.76 6.53
CA GLY A 406 -25.26 -37.95 7.87
C GLY A 406 -24.24 -37.84 9.02
N PHE A 407 -24.72 -37.83 10.27
CA PHE A 407 -23.92 -37.55 11.49
C PHE A 407 -23.01 -38.70 11.98
N ASN A 408 -22.73 -39.73 11.16
CA ASN A 408 -21.94 -40.87 11.61
C ASN A 408 -20.43 -40.57 11.53
N LEU A 409 -19.79 -40.36 12.68
CA LEU A 409 -18.34 -40.13 12.81
C LEU A 409 -17.47 -41.39 12.57
N LYS A 410 -18.09 -42.56 12.45
CA LYS A 410 -17.43 -43.82 12.08
C LYS A 410 -17.72 -44.12 10.62
N GLU A 411 -16.68 -44.12 9.80
CA GLU A 411 -16.71 -44.86 8.53
C GLU A 411 -16.88 -46.35 8.88
N GLU A 412 -18.11 -46.87 8.83
CA GLU A 412 -18.33 -48.31 8.79
C GLU A 412 -17.79 -48.83 7.45
N LEU A 413 -16.82 -49.76 7.53
CA LEU A 413 -16.41 -50.57 6.39
C LEU A 413 -17.65 -51.31 5.85
N SER A 414 -18.15 -50.93 4.66
CA SER A 414 -19.06 -51.78 3.91
C SER A 414 -18.27 -52.93 3.27
N PRO A 415 -18.61 -54.21 3.54
CA PRO A 415 -18.12 -55.35 2.78
C PRO A 415 -19.15 -55.67 1.68
N SER A 416 -18.83 -55.40 0.41
CA SER A 416 -19.67 -55.78 -0.74
C SER A 416 -18.81 -55.65 -2.01
N ASP A 417 -18.72 -56.58 -2.95
CA ASP A 417 -19.41 -57.84 -3.20
C ASP A 417 -18.45 -58.74 -3.98
N THR A 418 -18.62 -60.05 -3.82
CA THR A 418 -18.02 -61.12 -4.64
C THR A 418 -18.28 -60.88 -6.14
N PRO A 419 -17.28 -61.05 -7.04
CA PRO A 419 -17.53 -60.93 -8.47
C PRO A 419 -18.39 -62.10 -8.96
N ASP A 420 -19.49 -61.77 -9.65
CA ASP A 420 -20.40 -62.71 -10.30
C ASP A 420 -19.64 -63.67 -11.22
N LEU A 421 -19.83 -64.95 -10.95
CA LEU A 421 -19.29 -66.10 -11.66
C LEU A 421 -20.08 -66.39 -12.96
N PHE A 422 -20.42 -65.37 -13.78
CA PHE A 422 -21.11 -65.59 -15.06
C PHE A 422 -20.75 -64.52 -16.10
N ALA A 423 -19.47 -64.46 -16.47
CA ALA A 423 -19.02 -63.79 -17.70
C ALA A 423 -17.76 -64.49 -18.23
N ALA A 424 -17.91 -65.77 -18.57
CA ALA A 424 -16.92 -66.53 -19.30
C ALA A 424 -17.57 -67.03 -20.59
N ASP A 425 -17.43 -66.25 -21.65
CA ASP A 425 -17.17 -66.77 -23.00
C ASP A 425 -16.70 -65.61 -23.88
N ASP A 426 -15.74 -65.93 -24.74
CA ASP A 426 -15.10 -65.07 -25.75
C ASP A 426 -13.90 -64.20 -25.29
N ALA A 427 -12.76 -64.86 -25.02
CA ALA A 427 -11.47 -64.53 -25.67
C ALA A 427 -10.29 -65.33 -25.06
N GLU A 428 -10.16 -66.62 -25.40
CA GLU A 428 -8.83 -67.22 -25.50
C GLU A 428 -8.19 -66.70 -26.78
N ARG A 429 -7.14 -65.86 -26.68
CA ARG A 429 -5.92 -65.94 -27.50
C ARG A 429 -4.93 -64.82 -27.13
N ASN A 430 -3.79 -65.27 -26.59
CA ASN A 430 -2.48 -64.62 -26.40
C ASN A 430 -2.14 -64.39 -24.93
N GLY A 431 -1.21 -65.23 -24.47
CA GLY A 431 -0.63 -65.16 -23.14
C GLY A 431 0.20 -63.89 -22.95
N ALA A 432 -0.18 -63.14 -21.92
CA ALA A 432 0.69 -62.32 -21.11
C ALA A 432 0.08 -62.34 -19.72
N GLU A 433 0.75 -62.98 -18.76
CA GLU A 433 0.37 -62.94 -17.34
C GLU A 433 0.38 -61.47 -16.88
N THR A 434 -0.79 -60.84 -16.87
CA THR A 434 -0.92 -59.49 -16.33
C THR A 434 -1.29 -59.64 -14.86
N GLN A 435 -0.31 -59.47 -13.96
CA GLN A 435 -0.62 -59.28 -12.55
C GLN A 435 -1.55 -58.06 -12.40
N PRO A 436 -2.62 -58.14 -11.60
CA PRO A 436 -3.49 -56.99 -11.40
C PRO A 436 -2.71 -55.88 -10.70
N ALA A 437 -2.84 -54.65 -11.21
CA ALA A 437 -2.22 -53.46 -10.65
C ALA A 437 -2.63 -53.27 -9.17
N PRO A 438 -1.68 -52.91 -8.27
CA PRO A 438 -1.96 -52.80 -6.86
C PRO A 438 -2.94 -51.64 -6.58
N THR A 439 -3.97 -51.91 -5.78
CA THR A 439 -4.93 -50.92 -5.28
C THR A 439 -4.70 -50.68 -3.78
N GLU A 440 -5.25 -49.59 -3.24
CA GLU A 440 -5.01 -49.05 -1.88
C GLU A 440 -5.32 -50.02 -0.69
N ARG A 441 -5.63 -51.30 -0.93
CA ARG A 441 -5.81 -52.33 0.11
C ARG A 441 -4.82 -53.49 0.06
N SER A 442 -3.79 -53.47 -0.78
CA SER A 442 -2.77 -54.52 -0.80
C SER A 442 -1.77 -54.39 0.36
N ALA A 443 -1.60 -55.45 1.15
CA ALA A 443 -0.65 -55.50 2.26
C ALA A 443 0.81 -55.55 1.79
N LEU A 444 1.70 -54.83 2.48
CA LEU A 444 3.07 -54.47 2.07
C LEU A 444 4.19 -55.41 2.59
N ILE A 445 3.91 -56.71 2.86
CA ILE A 445 4.95 -57.69 3.21
C ILE A 445 4.77 -58.98 2.41
N PRO A 446 5.75 -59.41 1.60
CA PRO A 446 5.79 -60.77 1.06
C PRO A 446 6.07 -61.74 2.22
N LYS A 447 5.23 -62.77 2.41
CA LYS A 447 5.66 -63.93 3.21
C LYS A 447 6.88 -64.54 2.51
N PRO A 448 7.97 -64.88 3.23
CA PRO A 448 9.13 -65.47 2.60
C PRO A 448 8.76 -66.86 2.05
N ASN A 449 9.01 -67.06 0.76
CA ASN A 449 8.90 -68.35 0.08
C ASN A 449 9.91 -69.32 0.69
N GLY A 450 9.43 -70.26 1.52
CA GLY A 450 10.16 -71.48 1.83
C GLY A 450 10.00 -72.47 0.68
N GLN A 451 11.09 -72.79 -0.02
CA GLN A 451 11.14 -73.85 -1.01
C GLN A 451 11.00 -75.24 -0.36
N VAL A 452 10.04 -76.00 -0.88
CA VAL A 452 10.04 -77.45 -1.19
C VAL A 452 10.75 -78.42 -0.22
N GLN A 453 9.96 -79.32 0.37
CA GLN A 453 10.30 -80.75 0.37
C GLN A 453 9.03 -81.61 0.30
N ILE A 454 9.10 -82.59 -0.61
CA ILE A 454 8.11 -83.61 -0.93
C ILE A 454 8.24 -84.73 0.11
N GLU A 455 7.12 -85.20 0.68
CA GLU A 455 6.90 -86.63 0.95
C GLU A 455 5.42 -86.93 1.25
N ASP A 456 5.02 -88.14 0.87
CA ASP A 456 3.68 -88.63 0.54
C ASP A 456 2.99 -89.31 1.78
N PRO A 457 1.92 -90.13 1.68
CA PRO A 457 0.65 -89.96 2.40
C PRO A 457 0.39 -90.96 3.55
N THR A 458 -0.67 -90.75 4.35
CA THR A 458 -1.50 -91.79 5.06
C THR A 458 -2.59 -91.14 5.92
N ILE A 459 -3.89 -91.30 5.60
CA ILE A 459 -4.85 -92.31 6.11
C ILE A 459 -5.19 -92.20 7.63
N ASN A 460 -6.40 -91.72 7.94
CA ASN A 460 -7.45 -92.36 8.79
C ASN A 460 -8.57 -91.35 9.16
N VAL A 461 -9.81 -91.49 8.69
CA VAL A 461 -10.91 -92.31 9.26
C VAL A 461 -11.40 -91.71 10.60
N THR A 462 -12.44 -90.87 10.65
CA THR A 462 -13.89 -91.15 10.87
C THR A 462 -14.50 -89.80 11.31
N GLY A 463 -15.75 -89.41 11.13
CA GLY A 463 -16.97 -90.03 10.62
C GLY A 463 -18.12 -89.01 10.72
N GLN A 464 -19.12 -89.18 9.86
CA GLN A 464 -20.54 -88.84 10.04
C GLN A 464 -20.98 -87.40 10.38
N GLN A 465 -21.56 -86.78 9.35
CA GLN A 465 -22.80 -85.98 9.35
C GLN A 465 -23.87 -86.53 10.33
N PRO A 466 -24.83 -85.72 10.84
CA PRO A 466 -25.82 -85.08 9.96
C PRO A 466 -26.33 -83.68 10.35
N GLU A 467 -27.10 -83.14 9.40
CA GLU A 467 -28.11 -82.08 9.49
C GLU A 467 -28.86 -82.03 10.84
N ASP A 468 -29.25 -80.84 11.32
CA ASP A 468 -30.63 -80.37 11.20
C ASP A 468 -30.82 -78.93 11.72
N ARG A 469 -31.67 -78.19 11.00
CA ARG A 469 -32.66 -77.17 11.40
C ARG A 469 -32.48 -76.19 12.58
N THR A 470 -33.12 -75.04 12.33
CA THR A 470 -33.88 -74.15 13.24
C THR A 470 -33.18 -72.97 13.93
N ARG A 471 -33.49 -71.76 13.40
CA ARG A 471 -33.78 -70.53 14.19
C ARG A 471 -34.85 -70.85 15.25
N PRO A 472 -34.90 -70.21 16.45
CA PRO A 472 -35.20 -68.76 16.55
C PRO A 472 -34.67 -67.97 17.78
N LEU A 473 -34.64 -66.65 17.60
CA LEU A 473 -34.94 -65.55 18.56
C LEU A 473 -34.69 -65.75 20.07
N SER A 474 -33.84 -64.91 20.66
CA SER A 474 -34.23 -64.16 21.87
C SER A 474 -33.31 -62.98 22.19
N ASP A 475 -33.99 -61.90 22.54
CA ASP A 475 -33.62 -60.62 23.13
C ASP A 475 -32.62 -60.69 24.31
N GLY A 476 -31.84 -59.63 24.50
CA GLY A 476 -30.78 -59.56 25.50
C GLY A 476 -30.13 -58.18 25.65
N ARG A 477 -30.88 -57.19 26.15
CA ARG A 477 -30.33 -55.99 26.79
C ARG A 477 -29.36 -56.37 27.93
N ARG A 478 -28.14 -55.81 27.95
CA ARG A 478 -27.60 -54.88 28.98
C ARG A 478 -26.06 -54.75 28.93
N HIS A 479 -25.64 -53.49 28.86
CA HIS A 479 -24.53 -52.83 29.58
C HIS A 479 -23.16 -53.49 29.75
N SER A 480 -22.19 -52.87 29.07
CA SER A 480 -21.00 -52.21 29.65
C SER A 480 -20.06 -53.02 30.56
N ALA A 481 -18.91 -53.40 30.01
CA ALA A 481 -17.66 -53.43 30.75
C ALA A 481 -16.61 -52.64 29.94
N THR A 482 -16.47 -51.36 30.30
CA THR A 482 -15.38 -50.48 29.88
C THR A 482 -14.06 -50.99 30.44
N SER A 483 -13.24 -51.57 29.57
CA SER A 483 -11.80 -51.68 29.77
C SER A 483 -11.19 -50.29 29.49
N TYR A 484 -10.68 -49.64 30.52
CA TYR A 484 -10.00 -48.34 30.45
C TYR A 484 -8.61 -48.41 29.77
N GLN A 485 -8.20 -49.57 29.25
CA GLN A 485 -6.85 -49.79 28.69
C GLN A 485 -6.76 -49.74 27.15
N ASP A 486 -7.88 -49.66 26.42
CA ASP A 486 -7.85 -49.63 24.94
C ASP A 486 -7.92 -48.21 24.32
N ILE A 487 -7.88 -47.15 25.14
CA ILE A 487 -7.97 -45.76 24.65
C ILE A 487 -6.63 -45.24 24.10
N PHE A 488 -5.49 -45.88 24.40
CA PHE A 488 -4.16 -45.32 24.08
C PHE A 488 -3.42 -45.95 22.90
N HIS A 489 -3.97 -46.95 22.21
CA HIS A 489 -3.32 -47.51 21.01
C HIS A 489 -4.32 -47.81 19.90
N SER A 490 -4.75 -46.77 19.19
CA SER A 490 -5.11 -46.91 17.78
C SER A 490 -4.32 -45.87 16.99
N SER A 491 -3.39 -46.36 16.18
CA SER A 491 -2.64 -45.57 15.22
C SER A 491 -3.64 -44.93 14.25
N VAL A 492 -3.84 -43.62 14.38
CA VAL A 492 -4.57 -42.81 13.39
C VAL A 492 -3.84 -42.95 12.05
N ASP A 493 -4.49 -43.56 11.07
CA ASP A 493 -3.90 -43.80 9.77
C ASP A 493 -3.72 -42.45 9.04
N ALA A 494 -2.47 -42.09 8.76
CA ALA A 494 -2.09 -40.76 8.26
C ALA A 494 -2.58 -40.45 6.84
N THR A 495 -3.23 -41.43 6.21
CA THR A 495 -3.89 -41.36 4.89
C THR A 495 -5.10 -40.42 4.88
N HIS A 496 -5.80 -40.25 6.01
CA HIS A 496 -6.98 -39.38 6.11
C HIS A 496 -6.68 -37.91 6.41
N LEU A 497 -5.41 -37.52 6.53
CA LEU A 497 -4.98 -36.16 6.89
C LEU A 497 -4.51 -35.32 5.67
N SER A 498 -4.85 -35.76 4.46
CA SER A 498 -4.40 -35.18 3.19
C SER A 498 -5.41 -34.13 2.66
N PRO A 499 -5.00 -32.89 2.29
CA PRO A 499 -5.89 -31.86 1.73
C PRO A 499 -6.46 -32.18 0.34
N ALA A 500 -5.84 -33.12 -0.38
CA ALA A 500 -6.26 -33.49 -1.72
C ALA A 500 -6.57 -34.99 -1.77
N THR A 501 -7.85 -35.32 -1.64
CA THR A 501 -8.39 -36.56 -2.22
C THR A 501 -8.81 -36.25 -3.67
N PRO A 502 -8.18 -36.86 -4.69
CA PRO A 502 -8.75 -36.88 -6.03
C PRO A 502 -10.21 -37.28 -6.03
N PHE A 503 -10.95 -36.72 -6.98
CA PHE A 503 -12.20 -37.28 -7.46
C PHE A 503 -12.06 -38.78 -7.76
N VAL A 504 -12.67 -39.63 -6.93
CA VAL A 504 -12.99 -41.00 -7.32
C VAL A 504 -14.36 -40.97 -7.99
N GLU A 505 -14.38 -41.15 -9.30
CA GLU A 505 -15.62 -41.53 -10.00
C GLU A 505 -15.86 -43.03 -9.74
N PRO A 506 -17.11 -43.44 -9.41
CA PRO A 506 -17.41 -44.85 -9.14
C PRO A 506 -17.04 -45.73 -10.34
N THR A 507 -16.54 -46.91 -10.02
CA THR A 507 -15.65 -47.78 -10.80
C THR A 507 -16.24 -48.47 -12.02
N THR A 508 -17.45 -48.15 -12.46
CA THR A 508 -18.16 -48.92 -13.49
C THR A 508 -17.97 -48.45 -14.94
N ASP A 509 -17.09 -47.46 -15.19
CA ASP A 509 -16.97 -46.84 -16.53
C ASP A 509 -15.52 -46.59 -16.99
N SER A 510 -14.56 -47.28 -16.35
CA SER A 510 -13.11 -47.02 -16.47
C SER A 510 -12.49 -47.46 -17.80
N ALA A 511 -13.09 -48.42 -18.51
CA ALA A 511 -12.64 -48.88 -19.83
C ALA A 511 -13.12 -47.93 -20.95
N ARG A 512 -14.37 -47.47 -20.87
CA ARG A 512 -15.00 -46.58 -21.88
C ARG A 512 -14.36 -45.18 -21.86
N ARG A 513 -13.95 -44.70 -20.68
CA ARG A 513 -13.27 -43.41 -20.51
C ARG A 513 -11.77 -43.45 -20.79
N ARG A 514 -11.08 -44.59 -20.68
CA ARG A 514 -9.69 -44.74 -21.17
C ARG A 514 -9.62 -44.54 -22.68
N ALA A 515 -10.56 -45.12 -23.42
CA ALA A 515 -10.73 -44.86 -24.85
C ALA A 515 -11.13 -43.40 -25.17
N GLN A 516 -11.83 -42.72 -24.26
CA GLN A 516 -12.24 -41.31 -24.41
C GLN A 516 -11.13 -40.31 -24.01
N ARG A 517 -10.24 -40.67 -23.07
CA ARG A 517 -9.01 -39.92 -22.71
C ARG A 517 -7.97 -39.96 -23.82
N ALA A 518 -7.83 -41.10 -24.51
CA ALA A 518 -7.02 -41.18 -25.73
C ALA A 518 -7.54 -40.27 -26.86
N ARG A 519 -8.83 -39.90 -26.82
CA ARG A 519 -9.52 -39.06 -27.84
C ARG A 519 -9.67 -37.59 -27.44
N ARG A 520 -9.46 -37.22 -26.18
CA ARG A 520 -9.45 -35.82 -25.72
C ARG A 520 -8.13 -35.20 -26.16
N ARG A 521 -8.19 -34.41 -27.23
CA ARG A 521 -7.10 -33.60 -27.79
C ARG A 521 -6.08 -33.21 -26.72
N ARG A 522 -4.81 -33.61 -26.92
CA ARG A 522 -3.65 -33.09 -26.18
C ARG A 522 -3.77 -31.56 -26.20
N ILE A 523 -4.24 -30.97 -25.11
CA ILE A 523 -4.10 -29.54 -24.89
C ILE A 523 -2.60 -29.32 -24.89
N SER A 524 -2.08 -28.58 -25.87
CA SER A 524 -0.65 -28.29 -25.94
C SER A 524 -0.21 -27.72 -24.59
N ALA A 525 0.97 -28.10 -24.09
CA ALA A 525 1.50 -27.58 -22.83
C ALA A 525 1.42 -26.03 -22.80
N LEU A 526 1.61 -25.40 -23.96
CA LEU A 526 1.45 -23.96 -24.16
C LEU A 526 0.02 -23.46 -23.89
N GLN A 527 -1.01 -24.20 -24.34
CA GLN A 527 -2.42 -23.83 -24.13
C GLN A 527 -2.83 -23.96 -22.65
N SER A 528 -2.29 -24.96 -21.94
CA SER A 528 -2.47 -25.10 -20.48
C SER A 528 -1.79 -23.97 -19.71
N VAL A 529 -0.55 -23.63 -20.08
CA VAL A 529 0.20 -22.50 -19.49
C VAL A 529 -0.54 -21.18 -19.75
N LEU A 530 -0.98 -20.91 -20.98
CA LEU A 530 -1.70 -19.70 -21.33
C LEU A 530 -3.03 -19.56 -20.57
N PHE A 531 -3.78 -20.66 -20.44
CA PHE A 531 -5.01 -20.69 -19.65
C PHE A 531 -4.76 -20.38 -18.18
N ASN A 532 -3.76 -21.03 -17.56
CA ASN A 532 -3.41 -20.80 -16.16
C ASN A 532 -2.89 -19.37 -15.92
N LEU A 533 -2.06 -18.82 -16.81
CA LEU A 533 -1.58 -17.44 -16.72
C LEU A 533 -2.73 -16.43 -16.86
N THR A 534 -3.67 -16.68 -17.77
CA THR A 534 -4.84 -15.82 -17.96
C THR A 534 -5.73 -15.84 -16.72
N ALA A 535 -5.97 -17.02 -16.13
CA ALA A 535 -6.73 -17.17 -14.90
C ALA A 535 -6.07 -16.41 -13.73
N VAL A 536 -4.75 -16.56 -13.56
CA VAL A 536 -3.99 -15.83 -12.54
C VAL A 536 -4.08 -14.31 -12.75
N ALA A 537 -3.89 -13.83 -13.97
CA ALA A 537 -3.96 -12.41 -14.28
C ALA A 537 -5.34 -11.80 -13.95
N LEU A 538 -6.43 -12.51 -14.28
CA LEU A 538 -7.79 -12.08 -13.97
C LEU A 538 -8.05 -12.01 -12.46
N VAL A 539 -7.57 -12.99 -11.70
CA VAL A 539 -7.74 -13.01 -10.24
C VAL A 539 -6.92 -11.89 -9.58
N CYS A 540 -5.68 -11.67 -10.01
CA CYS A 540 -4.88 -10.55 -9.55
C CYS A 540 -5.52 -9.20 -9.89
N ALA A 541 -6.06 -9.05 -11.11
CA ALA A 541 -6.78 -7.84 -11.52
C ALA A 541 -8.04 -7.62 -10.68
N ALA A 542 -8.80 -8.67 -10.38
CA ALA A 542 -9.96 -8.61 -9.49
C ALA A 542 -9.57 -8.16 -8.07
N GLY A 543 -8.45 -8.64 -7.54
CA GLY A 543 -7.90 -8.20 -6.25
C GLY A 543 -7.52 -6.71 -6.25
N VAL A 544 -6.84 -6.24 -7.31
CA VAL A 544 -6.48 -4.81 -7.47
C VAL A 544 -7.73 -3.93 -7.60
N MET A 545 -8.73 -4.36 -8.38
CA MET A 545 -10.01 -3.65 -8.48
C MET A 545 -10.76 -3.63 -7.14
N GLY A 546 -10.75 -4.74 -6.40
CA GLY A 546 -11.35 -4.83 -5.06
C GLY A 546 -10.74 -3.83 -4.08
N TRP A 547 -9.41 -3.67 -4.11
CA TRP A 547 -8.73 -2.62 -3.34
C TRP A 547 -9.17 -1.22 -3.75
N PHE A 548 -9.25 -0.95 -5.07
CA PHE A 548 -9.61 0.38 -5.60
C PHE A 548 -11.02 0.83 -5.21
N VAL A 549 -11.96 -0.12 -5.10
CA VAL A 549 -13.37 0.14 -4.75
C VAL A 549 -13.60 0.18 -3.24
N SER A 550 -12.71 -0.38 -2.42
CA SER A 550 -12.88 -0.46 -0.97
C SER A 550 -12.80 0.92 -0.29
N PRO A 551 -13.87 1.39 0.39
CA PRO A 551 -13.88 2.70 1.07
C PRO A 551 -12.83 2.81 2.20
N GLY A 552 -12.49 1.68 2.84
CA GLY A 552 -11.49 1.62 3.91
C GLY A 552 -10.04 1.79 3.44
N ALA A 553 -9.76 1.63 2.14
CA ALA A 553 -8.42 1.85 1.58
C ALA A 553 -8.01 3.34 1.51
N LYS A 554 -8.96 4.26 1.76
CA LYS A 554 -8.76 5.72 1.69
C LYS A 554 -8.79 6.40 3.07
N SER A 555 -9.10 5.64 4.13
CA SER A 555 -9.14 6.14 5.50
C SER A 555 -7.81 5.88 6.15
N SER A 556 -7.10 6.94 6.57
CA SER A 556 -6.08 6.85 7.60
C SER A 556 -6.72 6.15 8.80
N ALA A 557 -6.26 4.95 9.14
CA ALA A 557 -6.72 4.27 10.35
C ALA A 557 -6.44 5.16 11.57
N PRO A 558 -7.26 5.09 12.63
CA PRO A 558 -7.00 5.83 13.87
C PRO A 558 -5.61 5.48 14.40
N ASP A 559 -4.97 6.43 15.08
CA ASP A 559 -3.63 6.27 15.66
C ASP A 559 -3.52 4.90 16.37
N PRO A 560 -2.54 4.05 15.98
CA PRO A 560 -2.45 2.72 16.54
C PRO A 560 -2.15 2.84 18.04
N GLU A 561 -3.02 2.23 18.87
CA GLU A 561 -2.70 1.93 20.25
C GLU A 561 -1.31 1.28 20.34
N PRO A 562 -0.55 1.51 21.42
CA PRO A 562 0.81 1.01 21.52
C PRO A 562 0.84 -0.50 21.25
N LEU A 563 1.67 -0.95 20.29
CA LEU A 563 1.85 -2.33 19.83
C LEU A 563 2.09 -3.32 20.99
N ALA A 564 1.07 -3.66 21.76
CA ALA A 564 1.15 -4.56 22.89
C ALA A 564 0.99 -5.99 22.39
N MET A 565 1.87 -6.88 22.84
CA MET A 565 1.68 -8.30 22.60
C MET A 565 0.59 -8.82 23.53
N ASP A 566 -0.48 -9.35 22.95
CA ASP A 566 -1.46 -10.08 23.72
C ASP A 566 -1.00 -11.55 23.80
N VAL A 567 -0.68 -12.01 25.00
CA VAL A 567 -0.14 -13.37 25.21
C VAL A 567 -1.15 -14.42 24.74
N LEU A 568 -2.44 -14.21 24.99
CA LEU A 568 -3.49 -15.14 24.59
C LEU A 568 -3.68 -15.13 23.07
N GLY A 569 -3.64 -13.93 22.46
CA GLY A 569 -3.66 -13.74 21.02
C GLY A 569 -2.51 -14.47 20.31
N GLN A 570 -1.28 -14.35 20.84
CA GLN A 570 -0.11 -15.07 20.32
C GLN A 570 -0.25 -16.59 20.46
N VAL A 571 -0.69 -17.08 21.63
CA VAL A 571 -0.90 -18.51 21.87
C VAL A 571 -1.88 -19.09 20.84
N PHE A 572 -3.03 -18.45 20.62
CA PHE A 572 -3.98 -18.89 19.60
C PHE A 572 -3.42 -18.80 18.17
N GLY A 573 -2.66 -17.74 17.86
CA GLY A 573 -1.97 -17.62 16.57
C GLY A 573 -1.00 -18.77 16.31
N TYR A 574 -0.19 -19.18 17.30
CA TYR A 574 0.72 -20.31 17.16
C TYR A 574 0.00 -21.66 17.10
N PHE A 575 -1.08 -21.86 17.85
CA PHE A 575 -1.91 -23.05 17.72
C PHE A 575 -2.49 -23.20 16.32
N CYS A 576 -3.04 -22.11 15.77
CA CYS A 576 -3.48 -22.05 14.38
C CYS A 576 -2.36 -22.40 13.41
N ALA A 577 -1.17 -21.81 13.56
CA ALA A 577 -0.02 -22.10 12.70
C ALA A 577 0.38 -23.58 12.73
N VAL A 578 0.41 -24.20 13.90
CA VAL A 578 0.71 -25.64 14.06
C VAL A 578 -0.33 -26.51 13.35
N LEU A 579 -1.63 -26.20 13.50
CA LEU A 579 -2.71 -26.95 12.85
C LEU A 579 -2.62 -26.85 11.32
N TYR A 580 -2.40 -25.65 10.78
CA TYR A 580 -2.23 -25.46 9.33
C TYR A 580 -1.00 -26.17 8.79
N LEU A 581 0.17 -26.03 9.44
CA LEU A 581 1.39 -26.72 9.01
C LEU A 581 1.27 -28.23 9.12
N GLY A 582 0.72 -28.71 10.25
CA GLY A 582 0.47 -30.12 10.50
C GLY A 582 -0.47 -30.74 9.46
N SER A 583 -1.45 -29.99 8.97
CA SER A 583 -2.38 -30.45 7.92
C SER A 583 -1.72 -30.64 6.54
N ARG A 584 -0.58 -30.00 6.27
CA ARG A 584 0.10 -30.05 4.95
C ARG A 584 1.12 -31.18 4.83
N LEU A 585 1.71 -31.61 5.94
CA LEU A 585 2.74 -32.66 5.96
C LEU A 585 2.26 -34.03 5.46
N PRO A 586 1.06 -34.51 5.81
CA PRO A 586 0.59 -35.83 5.37
C PRO A 586 0.52 -35.95 3.85
N GLN A 587 0.07 -34.91 3.15
CA GLN A 587 0.03 -34.89 1.69
C GLN A 587 1.40 -34.92 1.05
N LEU A 588 2.35 -34.16 1.59
CA LEU A 588 3.72 -34.13 1.08
C LEU A 588 4.37 -35.51 1.19
N LEU A 589 4.13 -36.21 2.31
CA LEU A 589 4.60 -37.57 2.56
C LEU A 589 3.89 -38.58 1.67
N LEU A 590 2.58 -38.46 1.47
CA LEU A 590 1.80 -39.32 0.58
C LEU A 590 2.28 -39.21 -0.86
N ASN A 591 2.47 -38.00 -1.37
CA ASN A 591 3.03 -37.76 -2.71
C ASN A 591 4.44 -38.37 -2.84
N TYR A 592 5.29 -38.19 -1.82
CA TYR A 592 6.65 -38.73 -1.83
C TYR A 592 6.68 -40.27 -1.82
N ARG A 593 5.78 -40.90 -1.04
CA ARG A 593 5.65 -42.36 -0.96
C ARG A 593 5.06 -42.96 -2.23
N ARG A 594 4.07 -42.29 -2.84
CA ARG A 594 3.40 -42.73 -4.07
C ARG A 594 4.22 -42.47 -5.33
N LYS A 595 5.23 -41.58 -5.26
CA LYS A 595 5.97 -41.07 -6.43
C LYS A 595 5.03 -40.57 -7.54
N SER A 596 3.86 -40.08 -7.14
CA SER A 596 2.82 -39.59 -8.04
C SER A 596 2.09 -38.43 -7.36
N THR A 597 1.67 -37.47 -8.18
CA THR A 597 0.77 -36.36 -7.80
C THR A 597 -0.63 -36.56 -8.37
N ASP A 598 -0.98 -37.79 -8.78
CA ASP A 598 -2.29 -38.12 -9.34
C ASP A 598 -3.41 -37.77 -8.35
N GLY A 599 -4.26 -36.83 -8.77
CA GLY A 599 -5.38 -36.34 -7.97
C GLY A 599 -5.21 -35.02 -7.25
N VAL A 600 -4.03 -34.41 -7.38
CA VAL A 600 -3.75 -33.09 -6.84
C VAL A 600 -4.06 -32.03 -7.91
N SER A 601 -4.76 -30.96 -7.54
CA SER A 601 -5.10 -29.87 -8.48
C SER A 601 -3.98 -28.82 -8.54
N LEU A 602 -3.28 -28.72 -9.68
CA LEU A 602 -2.20 -27.74 -9.88
C LEU A 602 -2.68 -26.28 -9.67
N LEU A 603 -3.89 -25.96 -10.15
CA LEU A 603 -4.44 -24.61 -10.07
C LEU A 603 -4.78 -24.21 -8.62
N PHE A 604 -5.25 -25.17 -7.81
CA PHE A 604 -5.50 -24.98 -6.38
C PHE A 604 -4.20 -24.59 -5.65
N PHE A 605 -3.12 -25.34 -5.86
CA PHE A 605 -1.82 -25.05 -5.22
C PHE A 605 -1.19 -23.76 -5.74
N LEU A 606 -1.36 -23.44 -7.03
CA LEU A 606 -0.86 -22.19 -7.60
C LEU A 606 -1.53 -20.97 -6.93
N PHE A 607 -2.86 -20.97 -6.78
CA PHE A 607 -3.57 -19.89 -6.09
C PHE A 607 -3.31 -19.87 -4.58
N ALA A 608 -3.12 -21.02 -3.94
CA ALA A 608 -2.71 -21.09 -2.53
C ALA A 608 -1.32 -20.45 -2.32
N CYS A 609 -0.35 -20.73 -3.20
CA CYS A 609 0.97 -20.10 -3.15
C CYS A 609 0.91 -18.58 -3.36
N ILE A 610 0.17 -18.11 -4.38
CA ILE A 610 0.01 -16.66 -4.64
C ILE A 610 -0.73 -15.99 -3.48
N GLY A 611 -1.78 -16.63 -2.96
CA GLY A 611 -2.55 -16.14 -1.82
C GLY A 611 -1.71 -15.99 -0.56
N ASN A 612 -0.91 -17.00 -0.21
CA ASN A 612 0.00 -16.94 0.95
C ASN A 612 1.17 -15.96 0.74
N LEU A 613 1.76 -15.90 -0.47
CA LEU A 613 2.82 -14.94 -0.78
C LEU A 613 2.33 -13.50 -0.63
N THR A 614 1.18 -13.19 -1.23
CA THR A 614 0.60 -11.84 -1.14
C THR A 614 0.09 -11.52 0.27
N TYR A 615 -0.36 -12.52 1.04
CA TYR A 615 -0.65 -12.37 2.46
C TYR A 615 0.59 -11.96 3.27
N VAL A 616 1.70 -12.70 3.13
CA VAL A 616 2.98 -12.39 3.81
C VAL A 616 3.50 -11.01 3.41
N LEU A 617 3.46 -10.68 2.11
CA LEU A 617 3.86 -9.36 1.62
C LEU A 617 2.99 -8.24 2.19
N SER A 618 1.68 -8.49 2.38
CA SER A 618 0.79 -7.48 2.97
C SER A 618 1.17 -7.14 4.42
N ILE A 619 1.64 -8.12 5.19
CA ILE A 619 2.11 -7.92 6.56
C ILE A 619 3.46 -7.21 6.56
N LEU A 620 4.42 -7.64 5.73
CA LEU A 620 5.77 -7.08 5.69
C LEU A 620 5.83 -5.67 5.09
N ALA A 621 4.86 -5.28 4.26
CA ALA A 621 4.72 -3.95 3.70
C ALA A 621 4.19 -2.94 4.74
N TYR A 622 4.91 -2.77 5.85
CA TYR A 622 4.56 -1.86 6.95
C TYR A 622 5.58 -0.73 7.09
N SER A 623 5.09 0.50 7.33
CA SER A 623 5.95 1.63 7.69
C SER A 623 5.78 1.99 9.17
N PRO A 624 6.84 1.91 9.99
CA PRO A 624 6.77 2.30 11.40
C PRO A 624 6.54 3.82 11.54
N ILE A 625 5.59 4.19 12.40
CA ILE A 625 5.32 5.58 12.80
C ILE A 625 5.94 5.81 14.18
N CYS A 626 6.98 6.65 14.26
CA CYS A 626 7.68 6.90 15.53
C CYS A 626 6.96 7.96 16.37
N HIS A 627 6.94 7.76 17.69
CA HIS A 627 6.37 8.69 18.68
C HIS A 627 7.46 8.97 19.73
N GLY A 628 8.50 9.72 19.36
CA GLY A 628 9.78 9.70 20.09
C GLY A 628 10.63 10.98 20.03
N GLY A 629 10.02 12.14 19.81
CA GLY A 629 10.63 13.44 20.06
C GLY A 629 9.62 14.30 20.80
N SER A 630 10.05 15.03 21.85
CA SER A 630 9.27 16.14 22.40
C SER A 630 8.72 16.95 21.24
N SER A 631 7.41 17.15 21.21
CA SER A 631 6.74 18.04 20.27
C SER A 631 7.21 19.47 20.56
N GLU A 632 8.39 19.82 20.07
CA GLU A 632 8.77 21.21 19.88
C GLU A 632 8.07 21.63 18.59
N GLU A 633 6.98 22.37 18.76
CA GLU A 633 6.19 22.98 17.69
C GLU A 633 7.08 23.83 16.79
N VAL A 634 7.53 23.27 15.67
CA VAL A 634 8.08 24.02 14.56
C VAL A 634 7.28 23.69 13.31
N MET A 635 6.48 24.67 12.89
CA MET A 635 5.80 24.78 11.59
C MET A 635 5.28 23.47 10.98
N GLY A 636 4.15 22.98 11.50
CA GLY A 636 2.98 22.65 10.69
C GLY A 636 3.04 21.45 9.71
N HIS A 637 4.19 20.87 9.45
CA HIS A 637 4.21 19.53 8.89
C HIS A 637 3.83 18.57 10.03
N ARG A 638 2.90 17.64 9.78
CA ARG A 638 3.04 16.32 10.41
C ARG A 638 4.41 15.80 9.94
N HIS A 639 5.47 16.19 10.65
CA HIS A 639 6.73 15.53 10.56
C HIS A 639 6.40 14.06 10.84
N ARG A 640 6.62 13.20 9.84
CA ARG A 640 6.90 11.80 10.12
C ARG A 640 8.03 11.86 11.14
N ALA A 641 7.71 11.63 12.42
CA ALA A 641 8.65 11.90 13.50
C ALA A 641 9.95 11.20 13.12
N HIS A 642 11.05 11.94 13.05
CA HIS A 642 12.32 11.32 12.79
C HIS A 642 12.56 10.37 13.94
N CYS A 643 12.47 9.08 13.64
CA CYS A 643 12.84 8.02 14.55
C CYS A 643 14.29 8.28 14.95
N ARG A 644 14.59 8.16 16.24
CA ARG A 644 15.99 8.13 16.68
C ARG A 644 16.71 6.99 15.93
N PRO A 645 18.02 7.08 15.69
CA PRO A 645 18.77 6.00 15.07
C PRO A 645 18.47 4.66 15.76
N GLY A 646 17.90 3.70 15.02
CA GLY A 646 17.48 2.39 15.54
C GLY A 646 16.04 2.27 16.05
N GLU A 647 15.32 3.37 16.29
CA GLU A 647 13.93 3.35 16.78
C GLU A 647 12.95 2.83 15.71
N ALA A 648 13.13 3.22 14.45
CA ALA A 648 12.32 2.72 13.33
C ALA A 648 12.48 1.19 13.18
N ALA A 649 13.73 0.71 13.29
CA ALA A 649 14.05 -0.71 13.20
C ALA A 649 13.48 -1.48 14.40
N ALA A 650 13.53 -0.91 15.61
CA ALA A 650 12.94 -1.50 16.80
C ALA A 650 11.40 -1.58 16.70
N LEU A 651 10.75 -0.53 16.19
CA LEU A 651 9.29 -0.49 16.04
C LEU A 651 8.81 -1.45 14.94
N TYR A 652 9.52 -1.50 13.81
CA TYR A 652 9.28 -2.50 12.77
C TYR A 652 9.51 -3.92 13.30
N GLY A 653 10.59 -4.15 14.06
CA GLY A 653 10.85 -5.43 14.71
C GLY A 653 9.76 -5.85 15.67
N ARG A 654 9.22 -4.92 16.48
CA ARG A 654 8.09 -5.16 17.37
C ARG A 654 6.81 -5.48 16.61
N TYR A 655 6.54 -4.79 15.50
CA TYR A 655 5.42 -5.08 14.62
C TYR A 655 5.54 -6.48 13.98
N VAL A 656 6.73 -6.85 13.50
CA VAL A 656 6.99 -8.20 12.97
C VAL A 656 6.81 -9.25 14.05
N LEU A 657 7.28 -9.00 15.28
CA LEU A 657 7.09 -9.88 16.43
C LEU A 657 5.60 -10.07 16.75
N VAL A 658 4.81 -9.00 16.76
CA VAL A 658 3.36 -9.07 16.96
C VAL A 658 2.69 -9.93 15.89
N ASN A 659 3.15 -9.87 14.65
CA ASN A 659 2.58 -10.66 13.55
C ASN A 659 3.29 -12.00 13.32
N LEU A 660 4.22 -12.40 14.20
CA LEU A 660 5.13 -13.50 13.94
C LEU A 660 4.41 -14.85 13.81
N SER A 661 3.38 -15.10 14.61
CA SER A 661 2.60 -16.35 14.55
C SER A 661 1.91 -16.54 13.19
N TRP A 662 1.28 -15.50 12.65
CA TRP A 662 0.69 -15.52 11.30
C TRP A 662 1.73 -15.60 10.19
N LEU A 663 2.88 -14.94 10.35
CA LEU A 663 3.99 -15.04 9.41
C LEU A 663 4.55 -16.46 9.37
N VAL A 664 4.77 -17.09 10.52
CA VAL A 664 5.26 -18.48 10.61
C VAL A 664 4.27 -19.45 9.98
N GLY A 665 2.97 -19.29 10.27
CA GLY A 665 1.92 -20.12 9.67
C GLY A 665 1.84 -19.97 8.15
N SER A 666 1.72 -18.73 7.63
CA SER A 666 1.53 -18.49 6.20
C SER A 666 2.81 -18.71 5.38
N ALA A 667 3.98 -18.28 5.87
CA ALA A 667 5.25 -18.54 5.18
C ALA A 667 5.61 -20.03 5.23
N GLY A 668 5.33 -20.72 6.35
CA GLY A 668 5.58 -22.16 6.44
C GLY A 668 4.65 -22.96 5.52
N THR A 669 3.36 -22.61 5.44
CA THR A 669 2.43 -23.25 4.48
C THR A 669 2.83 -22.96 3.04
N LEU A 670 3.26 -21.74 2.72
CA LEU A 670 3.83 -21.40 1.41
C LEU A 670 5.01 -22.29 1.05
N LEU A 671 5.95 -22.53 1.98
CA LEU A 671 7.09 -23.42 1.73
C LEU A 671 6.66 -24.86 1.48
N LEU A 672 5.69 -25.37 2.24
CA LEU A 672 5.17 -26.73 2.06
C LEU A 672 4.39 -26.86 0.74
N ASP A 673 3.59 -25.86 0.36
CA ASP A 673 2.86 -25.83 -0.91
C ASP A 673 3.82 -25.73 -2.11
N MET A 674 4.94 -24.98 -1.98
CA MET A 674 6.01 -24.94 -2.98
C MET A 674 6.77 -26.28 -3.09
N ALA A 675 6.90 -27.02 -1.99
CA ALA A 675 7.46 -28.38 -2.04
C ALA A 675 6.53 -29.34 -2.80
N ILE A 676 5.21 -29.23 -2.61
CA ILE A 676 4.21 -29.97 -3.39
C ILE A 676 4.27 -29.54 -4.87
N PHE A 677 4.42 -28.24 -5.16
CA PHE A 677 4.60 -27.74 -6.51
C PHE A 677 5.87 -28.30 -7.18
N THR A 678 6.97 -28.45 -6.44
CA THR A 678 8.18 -29.12 -6.94
C THR A 678 7.92 -30.61 -7.24
N GLN A 679 7.18 -31.32 -6.37
CA GLN A 679 6.81 -32.72 -6.59
C GLN A 679 5.97 -32.91 -7.87
N PHE A 680 5.15 -31.93 -8.25
CA PHE A 680 4.40 -31.97 -9.51
C PHE A 680 5.30 -32.07 -10.74
N PHE A 681 6.41 -31.33 -10.79
CA PHE A 681 7.35 -31.41 -11.91
C PHE A 681 8.20 -32.66 -11.83
N LEU A 682 8.72 -32.97 -10.64
CA LEU A 682 9.60 -34.11 -10.41
C LEU A 682 8.94 -35.45 -10.77
N TYR A 683 7.67 -35.64 -10.41
CA TYR A 683 6.93 -36.87 -10.67
C TYR A 683 6.17 -36.87 -12.01
N ARG A 684 6.30 -35.79 -12.81
CA ARG A 684 5.77 -35.75 -14.17
C ARG A 684 6.73 -36.35 -15.18
N ASP A 685 8.04 -36.14 -14.97
CA ASP A 685 9.07 -36.58 -15.91
C ASP A 685 9.44 -38.06 -15.73
N GLY A 686 9.19 -38.65 -14.55
CA GLY A 686 9.43 -40.08 -14.31
C GLY A 686 8.48 -41.05 -15.04
N LYS A 687 7.47 -40.56 -15.78
CA LYS A 687 6.65 -41.38 -16.70
C LYS A 687 7.20 -41.40 -18.13
N GLY A 688 8.16 -40.54 -18.46
CA GLY A 688 8.77 -40.50 -19.80
C GLY A 688 9.84 -41.58 -19.99
N ASP A 689 10.59 -41.90 -18.93
CA ASP A 689 11.74 -42.79 -19.04
C ASP A 689 11.36 -44.29 -18.99
N GLU A 690 10.17 -44.64 -18.49
CA GLU A 690 9.66 -46.04 -18.49
C GLU A 690 9.01 -46.41 -19.83
N GLU A 691 8.57 -45.45 -20.65
CA GLU A 691 8.00 -45.72 -21.98
C GLU A 691 9.09 -45.84 -23.07
N GLU A 692 10.33 -45.35 -22.83
CA GLU A 692 11.45 -45.47 -23.80
C GLU A 692 12.29 -46.75 -23.65
N GLU A 693 12.12 -47.52 -22.56
CA GLU A 693 12.80 -48.83 -22.39
C GLU A 693 11.98 -50.03 -22.92
N GLU A 694 10.75 -49.82 -23.39
CA GLU A 694 9.89 -50.87 -23.98
C GLU A 694 9.65 -50.74 -25.52
N GLU A 695 10.39 -49.87 -26.24
CA GLU A 695 10.40 -49.86 -27.73
C GLU A 695 11.55 -50.69 -28.35
#